data_AF-A0AB34JTD8-F1
#
_entry.id   AF-A0AB34JTD8-F1
#
_cell.length_a   1.000
_cell.length_b   1.000
_cell.length_c   1.000
_cell.angle_alpha   90.00
_cell.angle_beta   90.00
_cell.angle_gamma   90.00
#
_symmetry.space_group_name_H-M   'P 1'
#
loop_
_entity.id
_entity.type
_entity.pdbx_description
1 polymer ?
#
loop_
_entity_poly.entity_id
_entity_poly.type
_entity_poly.pdbx_seq_one_letter_code
_entity_poly.pdbx_strand_id
1 'polypeptide(L)'
;MAARGRGGGVPKPPVPPAGRGRAAPKPKPPWNNNFAEPGQPAPPEPVNYVRESLNRTLPKFERTVHVGDRVRDRHSGREGLCLYVGPADFARGKEVCGLRLDKKRTTTDCDGKYRGERHFRCTPGHGLYIPLEDAEFIEIGDLGGMDLNAGPGRPIGGPPAGGRQSSRNDHDERPVGGQRQGSAGAGPDADFDLEKELEQIVGLQSVKDMLLGLRNGVEVKRRRSGFGVKDERNMHMLFLGNPGTGKTTVARLVARMLRSLGVLRTGQLIEVSRKDLIGSHHGETAQLTAEACKRAAGGVLFIDEAYSLRHEGSSDSAGQECVNTLIKESEDRAGDLILILAGYQKEMTTFLQTNSGLTSRFPNVFSFADYTPQEMAGIARQVTLEKGFSIDEVIDDAKLVSIVQTVIKAGEVSKGNGRLVRNMVEAAIGRQTNRVFSLGTVSKGGLTTLLECDFLEPAESGAPSSVKEVLDKLESVVGMHSVKIFVKQLMAQLKLRNERKEAGLPVPADSTLHMLFLGNPGTGKTTVARIVAQMFKVLRILRLGHLVEVDRAQLVAGYAGQTAIKTKQVVEGALGGILFVDEAYALVSDDRDTFGKEALDTLMKLTEDHRDDLIVILAGYPGEMKRLLSTNPGLKSRFATTIDFPDYSASELMQITMGMLKEEQLTLSSDAHVVLSNVFEVMAGVHDRENGNGRAVRNLLERAKRSQALRLMEMDGPRTKEELSLLTEADFAECIDEMCEQPANDGSEAHAFGHAAHPVAIAR
;
A
#
# COMPACT_ATOMS: atom_id res chain seq x y z
N MET A 1 -58.24 -19.57 31.17
CA MET A 1 -58.49 -21.03 31.26
C MET A 1 -57.67 -21.68 30.14
N ALA A 2 -56.74 -22.62 30.35
CA ALA A 2 -56.83 -23.93 31.00
C ALA A 2 -57.65 -24.95 30.17
N ALA A 3 -57.21 -26.19 29.87
CA ALA A 3 -55.89 -26.82 30.08
C ALA A 3 -55.68 -28.11 29.22
N ARG A 4 -54.43 -28.60 29.24
CA ARG A 4 -53.83 -29.91 28.85
C ARG A 4 -54.73 -31.17 28.64
N GLY A 5 -54.30 -32.03 27.71
CA GLY A 5 -54.44 -33.51 27.71
C GLY A 5 -53.97 -34.10 26.35
N ARG A 6 -53.01 -35.02 26.16
CA ARG A 6 -52.55 -36.29 26.79
C ARG A 6 -53.45 -37.52 26.57
N GLY A 7 -52.89 -38.58 25.96
CA GLY A 7 -53.36 -39.98 26.06
C GLY A 7 -53.31 -40.76 24.72
N GLY A 8 -52.70 -41.95 24.69
CA GLY A 8 -52.69 -42.86 23.53
C GLY A 8 -53.05 -44.31 23.92
N GLY A 9 -53.11 -45.26 22.98
CA GLY A 9 -53.52 -46.65 23.32
C GLY A 9 -53.66 -47.67 22.16
N VAL A 10 -52.52 -48.21 21.72
CA VAL A 10 -52.29 -49.44 20.92
C VAL A 10 -53.14 -50.67 21.37
N PRO A 11 -53.66 -51.55 20.47
CA PRO A 11 -53.03 -52.89 20.25
C PRO A 11 -53.13 -53.58 18.85
N LYS A 12 -52.28 -54.62 18.71
CA LYS A 12 -52.12 -55.68 17.66
C LYS A 12 -53.00 -56.93 17.96
N PRO A 13 -53.03 -58.12 17.26
CA PRO A 13 -52.02 -58.90 16.47
C PRO A 13 -52.58 -59.46 15.11
N PRO A 14 -52.19 -60.61 14.45
CA PRO A 14 -51.15 -61.65 14.67
C PRO A 14 -50.34 -62.11 13.40
N VAL A 15 -49.73 -63.32 13.45
CA VAL A 15 -48.99 -64.11 12.42
C VAL A 15 -49.02 -65.61 12.86
N PRO A 16 -48.79 -66.68 12.03
CA PRO A 16 -47.57 -67.01 11.21
C PRO A 16 -47.93 -67.85 9.92
N PRO A 17 -47.27 -68.96 9.43
CA PRO A 17 -45.90 -69.51 9.56
C PRO A 17 -45.18 -70.10 8.29
N ALA A 18 -43.83 -69.95 8.27
CA ALA A 18 -42.73 -70.94 8.04
C ALA A 18 -42.62 -71.99 6.87
N GLY A 19 -41.35 -72.26 6.48
CA GLY A 19 -40.85 -73.44 5.72
C GLY A 19 -39.32 -73.65 5.87
N ARG A 20 -38.73 -74.85 5.62
CA ARG A 20 -37.27 -75.17 5.86
C ARG A 20 -36.66 -76.32 5.02
N GLY A 21 -35.33 -76.27 4.78
CA GLY A 21 -34.39 -77.38 4.40
C GLY A 21 -32.99 -76.82 4.04
N ARG A 22 -31.81 -77.21 4.59
CA ARG A 22 -31.03 -78.49 4.64
C ARG A 22 -30.43 -78.90 3.27
N ALA A 23 -29.14 -79.26 3.09
CA ALA A 23 -27.98 -79.44 4.01
C ALA A 23 -26.60 -79.24 3.28
N ALA A 24 -25.45 -79.52 3.93
CA ALA A 24 -24.06 -79.31 3.42
C ALA A 24 -23.16 -80.57 3.58
N PRO A 25 -21.90 -80.58 3.05
CA PRO A 25 -20.73 -80.31 3.93
C PRO A 25 -19.51 -79.59 3.28
N LYS A 26 -18.44 -79.35 4.06
CA LYS A 26 -17.13 -78.76 3.65
C LYS A 26 -15.93 -79.59 4.18
N PRO A 27 -14.73 -79.41 3.60
CA PRO A 27 -13.51 -79.20 4.41
C PRO A 27 -12.62 -78.07 3.83
N LYS A 28 -11.64 -77.49 4.55
CA LYS A 28 -11.42 -77.25 5.99
C LYS A 28 -10.53 -75.97 6.13
N PRO A 29 -10.52 -75.25 7.27
CA PRO A 29 -9.83 -73.97 7.43
C PRO A 29 -8.39 -74.13 7.99
N PRO A 30 -7.74 -73.02 8.38
CA PRO A 30 -7.54 -72.88 9.82
C PRO A 30 -7.87 -71.51 10.46
N TRP A 31 -8.52 -71.56 11.62
CA TRP A 31 -8.29 -70.81 12.89
C TRP A 31 -8.14 -69.26 12.85
N ASN A 32 -8.73 -68.46 13.76
CA ASN A 32 -9.61 -68.76 14.90
C ASN A 32 -10.52 -67.56 15.27
N ASN A 33 -11.67 -67.83 15.89
CA ASN A 33 -12.49 -66.82 16.60
C ASN A 33 -12.12 -66.79 18.10
N ASN A 34 -12.34 -65.67 18.80
CA ASN A 34 -13.34 -65.62 19.89
C ASN A 34 -13.44 -64.27 20.65
N PHE A 35 -14.69 -63.93 20.99
CA PHE A 35 -15.21 -63.13 22.11
C PHE A 35 -14.44 -61.93 22.69
N ALA A 36 -15.10 -60.76 22.64
CA ALA A 36 -15.36 -59.93 23.81
C ALA A 36 -16.62 -59.05 23.63
N GLU A 37 -17.16 -58.53 24.74
CA GLU A 37 -18.32 -57.63 24.82
C GLU A 37 -17.94 -56.13 24.71
N PRO A 38 -18.90 -55.19 24.57
CA PRO A 38 -18.60 -53.83 24.13
C PRO A 38 -18.01 -52.91 25.22
N GLY A 39 -16.94 -52.19 24.88
CA GLY A 39 -16.42 -51.08 25.68
C GLY A 39 -15.22 -50.38 25.03
N GLN A 40 -15.27 -49.04 24.97
CA GLN A 40 -14.27 -48.11 24.43
C GLN A 40 -14.04 -48.13 22.90
N PRO A 41 -13.93 -46.96 22.23
CA PRO A 41 -13.47 -46.88 20.85
C PRO A 41 -11.94 -46.91 20.77
N ALA A 42 -11.40 -47.68 19.82
CA ALA A 42 -9.97 -47.64 19.47
C ALA A 42 -9.64 -46.38 18.64
N PRO A 43 -8.41 -45.85 18.70
CA PRO A 43 -8.00 -44.70 17.89
C PRO A 43 -7.91 -45.03 16.39
N PRO A 44 -8.15 -44.07 15.48
CA PRO A 44 -8.06 -44.29 14.04
C PRO A 44 -6.60 -44.41 13.56
N GLU A 45 -6.34 -45.37 12.66
CA GLU A 45 -5.04 -45.52 12.00
C GLU A 45 -4.78 -44.46 10.91
N PRO A 46 -3.52 -44.10 10.63
CA PRO A 46 -3.19 -42.91 9.84
C PRO A 46 -3.27 -43.12 8.32
N VAL A 47 -4.25 -42.43 7.69
CA VAL A 47 -4.29 -41.69 6.40
C VAL A 47 -3.50 -42.16 5.15
N ASN A 48 -2.31 -42.75 5.27
CA ASN A 48 -1.33 -42.92 4.18
C ASN A 48 -1.83 -43.76 2.99
N TYR A 49 -2.67 -44.78 3.21
CA TYR A 49 -3.11 -45.69 2.14
C TYR A 49 -3.94 -44.99 1.03
N VAL A 50 -4.66 -43.92 1.37
CA VAL A 50 -5.44 -43.14 0.40
C VAL A 50 -4.53 -42.33 -0.54
N ARG A 51 -3.34 -41.92 -0.05
CA ARG A 51 -2.39 -41.09 -0.80
C ARG A 51 -1.70 -41.87 -1.92
N GLU A 52 -1.30 -43.12 -1.68
CA GLU A 52 -0.69 -43.97 -2.72
C GLU A 52 -1.67 -44.31 -3.85
N SER A 53 -2.95 -44.52 -3.54
CA SER A 53 -3.96 -44.80 -4.58
C SER A 53 -4.21 -43.59 -5.50
N LEU A 54 -4.26 -42.37 -4.96
CA LEU A 54 -4.46 -41.14 -5.74
C LEU A 54 -3.25 -40.82 -6.65
N ASN A 55 -2.04 -40.95 -6.11
CA ASN A 55 -0.79 -40.68 -6.85
C ASN A 55 -0.53 -41.65 -8.02
N ARG A 56 -1.35 -42.70 -8.18
CA ARG A 56 -1.22 -43.71 -9.25
C ARG A 56 -2.21 -43.55 -10.40
N THR A 57 -3.22 -42.67 -10.25
CA THR A 57 -4.26 -42.38 -11.25
C THR A 57 -4.21 -40.95 -11.81
N LEU A 58 -3.41 -40.06 -11.21
CA LEU A 58 -3.14 -38.73 -11.77
C LEU A 58 -1.95 -38.80 -12.73
N PRO A 59 -2.00 -38.19 -13.94
CA PRO A 59 -0.82 -38.03 -14.76
C PRO A 59 0.18 -37.12 -14.03
N LYS A 60 1.46 -37.53 -14.00
CA LYS A 60 2.52 -36.65 -13.53
C LYS A 60 2.70 -35.51 -14.54
N PHE A 61 2.19 -34.33 -14.20
CA PHE A 61 2.66 -33.10 -14.83
C PHE A 61 4.12 -32.90 -14.45
N GLU A 62 5.03 -33.14 -15.40
CA GLU A 62 6.42 -32.75 -15.26
C GLU A 62 6.47 -31.21 -15.30
N ARG A 63 6.70 -30.60 -14.13
CA ARG A 63 6.86 -29.15 -14.00
C ARG A 63 8.09 -28.73 -14.82
N THR A 64 7.86 -28.01 -15.90
CA THR A 64 8.92 -27.31 -16.64
C THR A 64 9.64 -26.32 -15.73
N VAL A 65 10.94 -26.15 -15.96
CA VAL A 65 11.77 -25.16 -15.25
C VAL A 65 11.49 -23.77 -15.78
N HIS A 66 11.17 -22.83 -14.89
CA HIS A 66 10.84 -21.44 -15.22
C HIS A 66 11.95 -20.46 -14.76
N VAL A 67 11.92 -19.25 -15.31
CA VAL A 67 12.78 -18.15 -14.80
C VAL A 67 12.38 -17.83 -13.36
N GLY A 68 13.38 -17.80 -12.47
CA GLY A 68 13.19 -17.68 -11.01
C GLY A 68 13.26 -19.00 -10.25
N ASP A 69 13.20 -20.16 -10.93
CA ASP A 69 13.36 -21.45 -10.28
C ASP A 69 14.80 -21.71 -9.80
N ARG A 70 14.92 -22.44 -8.68
CA ARG A 70 16.20 -22.89 -8.12
C ARG A 70 16.49 -24.28 -8.69
N VAL A 71 17.56 -24.38 -9.47
CA VAL A 71 17.80 -25.48 -10.42
C VAL A 71 19.15 -26.14 -10.15
N ARG A 72 19.21 -27.47 -10.34
CA ARG A 72 20.44 -28.25 -10.45
C ARG A 72 20.67 -28.67 -11.90
N ASP A 73 21.88 -28.45 -12.38
CA ASP A 73 22.38 -29.09 -13.62
C ASP A 73 22.62 -30.59 -13.35
N ARG A 74 21.87 -31.46 -14.04
CA ARG A 74 21.97 -32.93 -13.95
C ARG A 74 23.37 -33.46 -14.27
N HIS A 75 24.13 -32.78 -15.11
CA HIS A 75 25.44 -33.23 -15.59
C HIS A 75 26.61 -32.74 -14.74
N SER A 76 26.65 -31.46 -14.37
CA SER A 76 27.74 -30.95 -13.50
C SER A 76 27.42 -30.94 -12.01
N GLY A 77 26.19 -31.28 -11.61
CA GLY A 77 25.72 -31.28 -10.22
C GLY A 77 25.67 -29.89 -9.58
N ARG A 78 25.75 -28.82 -10.39
CA ARG A 78 25.86 -27.44 -9.92
C ARG A 78 24.49 -26.82 -9.76
N GLU A 79 24.36 -26.03 -8.69
CA GLU A 79 23.11 -25.38 -8.32
C GLU A 79 23.19 -23.87 -8.62
N GLY A 80 22.05 -23.31 -9.01
CA GLY A 80 21.91 -21.90 -9.30
C GLY A 80 20.46 -21.46 -9.45
N LEU A 81 20.29 -20.18 -9.76
CA LEU A 81 19.01 -19.55 -10.07
C LEU A 81 18.87 -19.47 -11.60
N CYS A 82 17.76 -19.98 -12.16
CA CYS A 82 17.48 -19.80 -13.59
C CYS A 82 17.05 -18.34 -13.85
N LEU A 83 17.82 -17.62 -14.67
CA LEU A 83 17.61 -16.21 -15.01
C LEU A 83 17.16 -16.01 -16.47
N TYR A 84 17.17 -17.07 -17.27
CA TYR A 84 16.70 -17.09 -18.64
C TYR A 84 16.17 -18.50 -18.96
N VAL A 85 15.04 -18.60 -19.64
CA VAL A 85 14.57 -19.82 -20.31
C VAL A 85 14.10 -19.39 -21.69
N GLY A 86 14.56 -20.09 -22.72
CA GLY A 86 14.17 -19.81 -24.10
C GLY A 86 15.16 -20.38 -25.12
N PRO A 87 14.88 -20.22 -26.43
CA PRO A 87 15.75 -20.72 -27.49
C PRO A 87 17.12 -20.03 -27.48
N ALA A 88 18.14 -20.73 -27.99
CA ALA A 88 19.47 -20.15 -28.21
C ALA A 88 20.09 -20.59 -29.55
N ASP A 89 20.65 -19.63 -30.30
CA ASP A 89 21.35 -19.87 -31.56
C ASP A 89 22.45 -20.94 -31.45
N PHE A 90 23.24 -20.88 -30.37
CA PHE A 90 24.32 -21.83 -30.13
C PHE A 90 23.82 -23.24 -29.77
N ALA A 91 22.57 -23.38 -29.36
CA ALA A 91 21.87 -24.64 -29.13
C ALA A 91 21.08 -25.11 -30.39
N ARG A 92 21.29 -24.47 -31.55
CA ARG A 92 20.55 -24.71 -32.81
C ARG A 92 19.03 -24.52 -32.66
N GLY A 93 18.62 -23.54 -31.85
CA GLY A 93 17.20 -23.26 -31.58
C GLY A 93 16.55 -24.16 -30.51
N LYS A 94 17.27 -25.12 -29.92
CA LYS A 94 16.80 -25.76 -28.67
C LYS A 94 16.70 -24.74 -27.53
N GLU A 95 15.78 -24.99 -26.61
CA GLU A 95 15.65 -24.22 -25.37
C GLU A 95 16.78 -24.53 -24.37
N VAL A 96 17.24 -23.49 -23.69
CA VAL A 96 18.28 -23.55 -22.65
C VAL A 96 17.83 -22.78 -21.40
N CYS A 97 18.18 -23.29 -20.22
CA CYS A 97 18.16 -22.50 -18.99
C CYS A 97 19.51 -21.79 -18.82
N GLY A 98 19.47 -20.47 -18.63
CA GLY A 98 20.61 -19.65 -18.23
C GLY A 98 20.68 -19.53 -16.72
N LEU A 99 21.67 -20.16 -16.10
CA LEU A 99 21.88 -20.21 -14.65
C LEU A 99 22.89 -19.16 -14.17
N ARG A 100 22.55 -18.47 -13.08
CA ARG A 100 23.55 -17.89 -12.15
C ARG A 100 23.86 -18.93 -11.08
N LEU A 101 25.04 -19.53 -11.14
CA LEU A 101 25.52 -20.52 -10.17
C LEU A 101 25.86 -19.90 -8.82
N ASP A 102 25.67 -20.68 -7.75
CA ASP A 102 26.02 -20.27 -6.38
C ASP A 102 27.54 -20.27 -6.11
N LYS A 103 28.35 -20.91 -6.96
CA LYS A 103 29.82 -20.98 -6.85
C LYS A 103 30.49 -20.59 -8.17
N LYS A 104 31.51 -19.71 -8.12
CA LYS A 104 32.26 -19.28 -9.31
C LYS A 104 32.93 -20.46 -10.01
N ARG A 105 32.87 -20.47 -11.34
CA ARG A 105 33.61 -21.37 -12.23
C ARG A 105 35.04 -20.84 -12.41
N THR A 106 36.03 -21.70 -12.26
CA THR A 106 37.46 -21.37 -12.47
C THR A 106 37.89 -21.36 -13.94
N THR A 107 37.03 -21.80 -14.86
CA THR A 107 37.37 -22.08 -16.27
C THR A 107 36.68 -21.17 -17.29
N THR A 108 35.84 -20.23 -16.85
CA THR A 108 35.05 -19.34 -17.72
C THR A 108 34.69 -18.06 -16.97
N ASP A 109 34.72 -16.90 -17.63
CA ASP A 109 34.18 -15.63 -17.09
C ASP A 109 32.78 -15.28 -17.63
N CYS A 110 31.95 -16.29 -17.91
CA CYS A 110 30.58 -16.09 -18.42
C CYS A 110 29.72 -15.25 -17.46
N ASP A 111 29.10 -14.19 -17.99
CA ASP A 111 28.29 -13.19 -17.28
C ASP A 111 26.81 -13.17 -17.75
N GLY A 112 26.42 -14.09 -18.64
CA GLY A 112 25.13 -14.10 -19.33
C GLY A 112 25.12 -13.43 -20.72
N LYS A 113 26.25 -12.91 -21.22
CA LYS A 113 26.39 -12.45 -22.62
C LYS A 113 26.86 -13.57 -23.55
N TYR A 114 26.34 -13.65 -24.77
CA TYR A 114 26.80 -14.57 -25.81
C TYR A 114 26.83 -13.89 -27.19
N ARG A 115 27.96 -13.98 -27.92
CA ARG A 115 28.23 -13.39 -29.26
C ARG A 115 27.92 -11.90 -29.51
N GLY A 116 27.35 -11.17 -28.55
CA GLY A 116 26.94 -9.77 -28.69
C GLY A 116 25.64 -9.52 -27.92
N GLU A 117 24.73 -10.48 -28.00
CA GLU A 117 23.45 -10.52 -27.30
C GLU A 117 23.61 -10.87 -25.81
N ARG A 118 22.58 -10.56 -25.02
CA ARG A 118 22.56 -10.77 -23.58
C ARG A 118 21.22 -11.37 -23.14
N HIS A 119 21.25 -12.65 -22.81
CA HIS A 119 20.08 -13.38 -22.33
C HIS A 119 19.89 -13.24 -20.81
N PHE A 120 20.97 -13.05 -20.03
CA PHE A 120 20.90 -12.70 -18.60
C PHE A 120 22.10 -11.87 -18.10
N ARG A 121 22.13 -11.57 -16.80
CA ARG A 121 23.27 -10.94 -16.09
C ARG A 121 23.67 -11.74 -14.86
N CYS A 122 24.96 -11.94 -14.66
CA CYS A 122 25.55 -12.41 -13.41
C CYS A 122 27.02 -11.97 -13.29
N THR A 123 27.60 -12.11 -12.10
CA THR A 123 29.04 -11.90 -11.88
C THR A 123 29.87 -12.77 -12.85
N PRO A 124 30.92 -12.23 -13.51
CA PRO A 124 31.74 -12.99 -14.45
C PRO A 124 32.23 -14.31 -13.86
N GLY A 125 31.87 -15.41 -14.52
CA GLY A 125 32.18 -16.78 -14.13
C GLY A 125 31.19 -17.45 -13.20
N HIS A 126 30.06 -16.81 -12.87
CA HIS A 126 28.89 -17.50 -12.32
C HIS A 126 27.91 -17.98 -13.39
N GLY A 127 28.09 -17.56 -14.66
CA GLY A 127 27.22 -17.96 -15.76
C GLY A 127 27.43 -19.41 -16.21
N LEU A 128 26.32 -20.11 -16.40
CA LEU A 128 26.23 -21.38 -17.11
C LEU A 128 24.96 -21.39 -17.96
N TYR A 129 25.04 -21.92 -19.18
CA TYR A 129 23.86 -22.32 -19.94
C TYR A 129 23.81 -23.85 -19.94
N ILE A 130 22.62 -24.42 -19.70
CA ILE A 130 22.34 -25.85 -19.84
C ILE A 130 21.14 -26.06 -20.76
N PRO A 131 21.06 -27.18 -21.51
CA PRO A 131 19.82 -27.61 -22.13
C PRO A 131 18.68 -27.67 -21.11
N LEU A 132 17.45 -27.32 -21.52
CA LEU A 132 16.30 -27.38 -20.61
C LEU A 132 16.00 -28.82 -20.14
N GLU A 133 16.36 -29.82 -20.95
CA GLU A 133 16.28 -31.27 -20.65
C GLU A 133 17.24 -31.74 -19.53
N ASP A 134 18.27 -30.95 -19.20
CA ASP A 134 19.25 -31.21 -18.12
C ASP A 134 18.97 -30.43 -16.82
N ALA A 135 17.90 -29.62 -16.80
CA ALA A 135 17.56 -28.75 -15.68
C ALA A 135 16.63 -29.45 -14.67
N GLU A 136 17.17 -29.86 -13.52
CA GLU A 136 16.37 -30.44 -12.43
C GLU A 136 15.88 -29.34 -11.47
N PHE A 137 14.55 -29.21 -11.33
CA PHE A 137 13.94 -28.33 -10.34
C PHE A 137 14.23 -28.83 -8.91
N ILE A 138 14.65 -27.94 -8.02
CA ILE A 138 14.86 -28.24 -6.60
C ILE A 138 13.63 -27.78 -5.81
N GLU A 139 12.77 -28.73 -5.43
CA GLU A 139 11.68 -28.46 -4.48
C GLU A 139 12.24 -27.97 -3.13
N ILE A 140 11.72 -26.84 -2.65
CA ILE A 140 12.06 -26.26 -1.35
C ILE A 140 11.20 -26.96 -0.28
N GLY A 141 11.64 -28.16 0.12
CA GLY A 141 11.01 -28.94 1.19
C GLY A 141 11.31 -28.37 2.58
N ASP A 142 10.24 -28.23 3.38
CA ASP A 142 10.16 -27.94 4.82
C ASP A 142 11.00 -26.79 5.42
N LEU A 143 10.28 -25.88 6.10
CA LEU A 143 10.83 -24.88 7.01
C LEU A 143 11.30 -25.52 8.33
N GLY A 144 12.34 -26.35 8.27
CA GLY A 144 13.15 -26.71 9.44
C GLY A 144 13.88 -25.48 9.97
N GLY A 145 13.60 -25.08 11.21
CA GLY A 145 14.02 -23.78 11.73
C GLY A 145 15.54 -23.55 11.73
N MET A 146 15.98 -22.44 11.13
CA MET A 146 17.34 -21.89 11.29
C MET A 146 17.25 -20.50 11.92
N ASP A 147 18.07 -20.28 12.95
CA ASP A 147 18.15 -19.02 13.69
C ASP A 147 18.89 -17.95 12.85
N LEU A 148 18.31 -16.75 12.76
CA LEU A 148 18.78 -15.67 11.90
C LEU A 148 19.89 -14.80 12.53
N ASN A 149 20.37 -15.13 13.73
CA ASN A 149 21.39 -14.36 14.47
C ASN A 149 22.81 -14.99 14.48
N ALA A 150 23.17 -15.77 13.46
CA ALA A 150 24.51 -16.37 13.36
C ALA A 150 25.51 -15.48 12.58
N GLY A 151 26.38 -14.78 13.30
CA GLY A 151 27.54 -14.06 12.72
C GLY A 151 28.66 -14.98 12.18
N PRO A 152 29.63 -14.44 11.42
CA PRO A 152 30.59 -15.25 10.64
C PRO A 152 31.67 -15.93 11.49
N GLY A 153 31.44 -17.19 11.89
CA GLY A 153 32.43 -18.05 12.54
C GLY A 153 33.44 -18.68 11.57
N ARG A 154 34.73 -18.68 11.94
CA ARG A 154 35.82 -19.38 11.21
C ARG A 154 35.90 -20.87 11.57
N PRO A 155 36.50 -21.73 10.73
CA PRO A 155 36.38 -23.19 10.86
C PRO A 155 37.14 -23.78 12.05
N ILE A 156 36.61 -24.87 12.60
CA ILE A 156 37.21 -25.66 13.68
C ILE A 156 37.84 -26.93 13.11
N GLY A 157 39.10 -27.19 13.49
CA GLY A 157 39.71 -28.50 13.44
C GLY A 157 40.33 -28.84 14.80
N GLY A 158 39.99 -30.01 15.35
CA GLY A 158 40.77 -30.61 16.45
C GLY A 158 42.07 -31.28 15.92
N PRO A 159 42.87 -31.97 16.76
CA PRO A 159 42.42 -32.78 17.91
C PRO A 159 43.27 -32.48 19.20
N PRO A 160 43.59 -33.42 20.14
CA PRO A 160 42.87 -33.39 21.41
C PRO A 160 43.71 -33.58 22.72
N ALA A 161 42.98 -33.53 23.84
CA ALA A 161 43.21 -34.26 25.11
C ALA A 161 44.28 -33.76 26.13
N GLY A 162 43.89 -33.80 27.42
CA GLY A 162 44.78 -33.99 28.57
C GLY A 162 44.99 -32.77 29.48
N GLY A 163 44.50 -32.85 30.72
CA GLY A 163 44.81 -31.87 31.78
C GLY A 163 43.94 -32.05 33.03
N ARG A 164 44.55 -32.07 34.22
CA ARG A 164 43.88 -32.11 35.54
C ARG A 164 44.25 -30.85 36.34
N GLN A 165 43.66 -30.72 37.53
CA GLN A 165 44.04 -29.85 38.66
C GLN A 165 43.53 -28.40 38.63
N SER A 166 43.33 -27.72 39.77
CA SER A 166 42.65 -28.07 41.05
C SER A 166 42.79 -26.92 42.06
N SER A 167 41.83 -26.79 43.00
CA SER A 167 41.88 -25.89 44.19
C SER A 167 41.80 -24.38 43.84
N ARG A 168 41.40 -23.47 44.74
CA ARG A 168 41.01 -23.48 46.17
C ARG A 168 39.87 -22.44 46.34
N ASN A 169 38.87 -22.61 47.23
CA ASN A 169 38.83 -22.13 48.64
C ASN A 169 39.08 -20.60 48.78
N ASP A 170 38.37 -19.83 49.61
CA ASP A 170 37.32 -20.16 50.61
C ASP A 170 36.58 -18.88 51.08
N HIS A 171 35.46 -19.07 51.82
CA HIS A 171 34.89 -18.16 52.84
C HIS A 171 34.40 -16.75 52.42
N ASP A 172 33.48 -16.07 53.15
CA ASP A 172 32.29 -16.52 53.89
C ASP A 172 31.38 -15.28 54.18
N GLU A 173 30.43 -15.43 55.11
CA GLU A 173 29.67 -14.39 55.83
C GLU A 173 28.55 -13.65 55.08
N ARG A 174 27.32 -13.87 55.58
CA ARG A 174 26.20 -12.93 55.51
C ARG A 174 26.03 -12.26 56.87
N PRO A 175 25.45 -11.06 56.90
CA PRO A 175 24.41 -10.79 57.90
C PRO A 175 23.05 -10.49 57.26
N VAL A 176 21.99 -10.63 58.06
CA VAL A 176 20.59 -10.50 57.63
C VAL A 176 20.00 -9.21 58.21
N GLY A 177 19.37 -8.40 57.36
CA GLY A 177 18.62 -7.20 57.75
C GLY A 177 17.88 -6.65 56.54
N GLY A 178 16.57 -6.88 56.46
CA GLY A 178 15.80 -6.61 55.25
C GLY A 178 15.02 -5.30 55.28
N GLN A 179 14.77 -4.73 54.10
CA GLN A 179 13.57 -3.93 53.84
C GLN A 179 13.16 -4.03 52.36
N ARG A 180 11.91 -3.63 52.07
CA ARG A 180 11.22 -3.89 50.79
C ARG A 180 11.99 -3.32 49.59
N GLN A 181 12.28 -4.16 48.61
CA GLN A 181 12.71 -3.68 47.29
C GLN A 181 11.53 -2.97 46.60
N GLY A 182 11.57 -1.63 46.59
CA GLY A 182 11.03 -0.89 45.46
C GLY A 182 11.88 -1.17 44.23
N SER A 183 11.30 -1.10 43.03
CA SER A 183 12.01 -1.34 41.77
C SER A 183 13.09 -0.27 41.56
N ALA A 184 14.34 -0.62 41.87
CA ALA A 184 15.49 0.22 41.57
C ALA A 184 15.59 0.43 40.05
N GLY A 185 15.84 1.67 39.63
CA GLY A 185 15.92 2.01 38.21
C GLY A 185 17.04 1.25 37.50
N ALA A 186 16.82 0.90 36.23
CA ALA A 186 17.85 0.33 35.39
C ALA A 186 19.08 1.27 35.35
N GLY A 187 20.28 0.70 35.49
CA GLY A 187 21.54 1.44 35.52
C GLY A 187 21.82 2.24 34.24
N PRO A 188 22.95 2.96 34.16
CA PRO A 188 23.35 3.62 32.92
C PRO A 188 23.44 2.62 31.76
N ASP A 189 23.02 3.00 30.56
CA ASP A 189 23.14 2.17 29.35
C ASP A 189 24.63 2.00 29.01
N ALA A 190 25.22 0.89 29.44
CA ALA A 190 26.64 0.59 29.25
C ALA A 190 27.04 0.39 27.77
N ASP A 191 26.07 0.05 26.91
CA ASP A 191 26.23 -0.11 25.46
C ASP A 191 25.96 1.19 24.65
N PHE A 192 25.63 2.33 25.28
CA PHE A 192 25.37 3.55 24.53
C PHE A 192 26.67 4.18 24.00
N ASP A 193 26.89 4.07 22.69
CA ASP A 193 27.99 4.65 21.95
C ASP A 193 27.50 5.82 21.09
N LEU A 194 27.89 7.05 21.43
CA LEU A 194 27.43 8.25 20.75
C LEU A 194 27.97 8.32 19.31
N GLU A 195 29.24 8.00 19.09
CA GLU A 195 29.87 8.04 17.77
C GLU A 195 29.15 7.10 16.80
N LYS A 196 28.86 5.86 17.19
CA LYS A 196 28.12 4.90 16.34
C LYS A 196 26.71 5.38 16.00
N GLU A 197 26.02 6.02 16.94
CA GLU A 197 24.68 6.59 16.70
C GLU A 197 24.75 7.84 15.79
N LEU A 198 25.81 8.65 15.90
CA LEU A 198 26.05 9.78 15.00
C LEU A 198 26.52 9.36 13.61
N GLU A 199 27.21 8.22 13.45
CA GLU A 199 27.57 7.64 12.16
C GLU A 199 26.32 7.24 11.35
N GLN A 200 25.28 6.73 12.03
CA GLN A 200 24.00 6.34 11.41
C GLN A 200 23.11 7.53 11.00
N ILE A 201 23.39 8.75 11.47
CA ILE A 201 22.63 9.95 11.09
C ILE A 201 23.25 10.54 9.81
N VAL A 202 22.51 10.54 8.71
CA VAL A 202 22.95 11.20 7.47
C VAL A 202 23.00 12.72 7.66
N GLY A 203 24.11 13.34 7.25
CA GLY A 203 24.26 14.80 7.21
C GLY A 203 24.47 15.49 8.56
N LEU A 204 24.01 16.74 8.67
CA LEU A 204 23.96 17.53 9.92
C LEU A 204 25.30 17.68 10.68
N GLN A 205 26.44 17.78 9.99
CA GLN A 205 27.76 17.76 10.64
C GLN A 205 27.92 18.79 11.78
N SER A 206 27.41 20.02 11.61
CA SER A 206 27.41 21.05 12.66
C SER A 206 26.73 20.59 13.96
N VAL A 207 25.62 19.85 13.84
CA VAL A 207 24.89 19.28 14.99
C VAL A 207 25.69 18.15 15.62
N LYS A 208 26.33 17.28 14.83
CA LYS A 208 27.23 16.23 15.34
C LYS A 208 28.39 16.82 16.15
N ASP A 209 29.05 17.84 15.62
CA ASP A 209 30.16 18.52 16.27
C ASP A 209 29.72 19.17 17.61
N MET A 210 28.52 19.81 17.62
CA MET A 210 27.95 20.36 18.84
C MET A 210 27.55 19.29 19.87
N LEU A 211 27.07 18.12 19.46
CA LEU A 211 26.76 17.00 20.37
C LEU A 211 28.02 16.39 20.99
N LEU A 212 29.07 16.19 20.18
CA LEU A 212 30.39 15.74 20.66
C LEU A 212 30.99 16.77 21.62
N GLY A 213 30.90 18.07 21.30
CA GLY A 213 31.31 19.17 22.18
C GLY A 213 30.54 19.18 23.51
N LEU A 214 29.21 18.98 23.46
CA LEU A 214 28.35 18.92 24.65
C LEU A 214 28.70 17.73 25.54
N ARG A 215 28.87 16.52 24.98
CA ARG A 215 29.34 15.33 25.72
C ARG A 215 30.68 15.62 26.40
N ASN A 216 31.65 16.14 25.66
CA ASN A 216 32.99 16.40 26.18
C ASN A 216 32.93 17.45 27.30
N GLY A 217 32.05 18.44 27.19
CA GLY A 217 31.74 19.41 28.25
C GLY A 217 31.14 18.78 29.51
N VAL A 218 30.21 17.83 29.37
CA VAL A 218 29.62 17.07 30.48
C VAL A 218 30.67 16.21 31.20
N GLU A 219 31.51 15.50 30.44
CA GLU A 219 32.56 14.65 31.03
C GLU A 219 33.64 15.48 31.74
N VAL A 220 34.02 16.64 31.19
CA VAL A 220 34.89 17.60 31.88
C VAL A 220 34.22 18.18 33.14
N LYS A 221 32.92 18.48 33.11
CA LYS A 221 32.13 18.92 34.29
C LYS A 221 32.05 17.83 35.36
N ARG A 222 31.91 16.56 34.99
CA ARG A 222 31.95 15.40 35.89
C ARG A 222 33.31 15.28 36.59
N ARG A 223 34.41 15.38 35.84
CA ARG A 223 35.78 15.39 36.39
C ARG A 223 36.02 16.59 37.32
N ARG A 224 35.63 17.80 36.90
CA ARG A 224 35.71 19.04 37.71
C ARG A 224 34.98 18.94 39.05
N SER A 225 33.80 18.31 39.06
CA SER A 225 33.01 18.09 40.29
C SER A 225 33.78 17.22 41.30
N GLY A 226 34.55 16.24 40.83
CA GLY A 226 35.45 15.42 41.66
C GLY A 226 36.61 16.21 42.29
N PHE A 227 36.94 17.39 41.77
CA PHE A 227 37.90 18.33 42.35
C PHE A 227 37.23 19.52 43.06
N GLY A 228 35.92 19.43 43.36
CA GLY A 228 35.16 20.46 44.07
C GLY A 228 34.84 21.72 43.26
N VAL A 229 35.15 21.75 41.96
CA VAL A 229 34.88 22.90 41.09
C VAL A 229 33.41 22.86 40.65
N LYS A 230 32.62 23.83 41.13
CA LYS A 230 31.24 24.08 40.70
C LYS A 230 31.22 24.61 39.26
N ASP A 231 30.43 23.99 38.39
CA ASP A 231 30.20 24.41 37.01
C ASP A 231 28.68 24.46 36.78
N GLU A 232 28.05 25.58 37.15
CA GLU A 232 26.59 25.71 37.29
C GLU A 232 25.86 26.01 35.95
N ARG A 233 26.54 25.82 34.80
CA ARG A 233 25.96 26.08 33.47
C ARG A 233 24.79 25.15 33.13
N ASN A 234 23.71 25.74 32.61
CA ASN A 234 22.47 25.07 32.21
C ASN A 234 22.62 24.19 30.95
N MET A 235 21.87 23.09 30.93
CA MET A 235 21.86 22.09 29.85
C MET A 235 20.67 22.23 28.88
N HIS A 236 19.82 23.26 29.04
CA HIS A 236 18.66 23.48 28.17
C HIS A 236 19.08 23.96 26.78
N MET A 237 18.28 23.61 25.76
CA MET A 237 18.69 23.71 24.36
C MET A 237 17.66 24.38 23.45
N LEU A 238 18.13 25.07 22.42
CA LEU A 238 17.32 25.67 21.35
C LEU A 238 17.60 24.95 20.04
N PHE A 239 16.59 24.32 19.45
CA PHE A 239 16.72 23.53 18.22
C PHE A 239 16.10 24.31 17.05
N LEU A 240 16.93 25.06 16.34
CA LEU A 240 16.53 25.99 15.29
C LEU A 240 16.66 25.34 13.92
N GLY A 241 15.60 25.34 13.10
CA GLY A 241 15.67 24.90 11.72
C GLY A 241 14.31 24.49 11.13
N ASN A 242 14.28 24.30 9.82
CA ASN A 242 13.09 24.01 9.01
C ASN A 242 12.40 22.67 9.38
N PRO A 243 11.17 22.40 8.90
CA PRO A 243 10.47 21.16 9.24
C PRO A 243 11.13 19.95 8.55
N GLY A 244 11.27 18.86 9.30
CA GLY A 244 11.87 17.61 8.81
C GLY A 244 13.40 17.52 8.86
N THR A 245 14.12 18.50 9.43
CA THR A 245 15.60 18.50 9.58
C THR A 245 16.13 17.60 10.71
N GLY A 246 15.33 16.70 11.27
CA GLY A 246 15.78 15.73 12.29
C GLY A 246 15.76 16.19 13.75
N LYS A 247 15.19 17.36 14.07
CA LYS A 247 15.12 17.93 15.44
C LYS A 247 14.72 16.91 16.52
N THR A 248 13.55 16.26 16.39
CA THR A 248 13.07 15.23 17.34
C THR A 248 14.01 14.02 17.45
N THR A 249 14.59 13.58 16.32
CA THR A 249 15.55 12.44 16.29
C THR A 249 16.77 12.75 17.14
N VAL A 250 17.34 13.96 16.97
CA VAL A 250 18.49 14.41 17.76
C VAL A 250 18.11 14.64 19.24
N ALA A 251 16.90 15.13 19.53
CA ALA A 251 16.44 15.28 20.91
C ALA A 251 16.36 13.93 21.65
N ARG A 252 15.96 12.87 20.96
CA ARG A 252 15.96 11.49 21.49
C ARG A 252 17.38 10.96 21.71
N LEU A 253 18.30 11.28 20.82
CA LEU A 253 19.72 10.92 20.98
C LEU A 253 20.36 11.66 22.17
N VAL A 254 20.07 12.95 22.33
CA VAL A 254 20.47 13.76 23.49
C VAL A 254 19.96 13.17 24.80
N ALA A 255 18.70 12.75 24.86
CA ALA A 255 18.10 12.17 26.06
C ALA A 255 18.80 10.86 26.49
N ARG A 256 19.13 9.98 25.53
CA ARG A 256 19.92 8.74 25.77
C ARG A 256 21.36 9.05 26.18
N MET A 257 22.04 9.95 25.48
CA MET A 257 23.41 10.40 25.77
C MET A 257 23.53 10.98 27.19
N LEU A 258 22.61 11.83 27.60
CA LEU A 258 22.66 12.45 28.92
C LEU A 258 22.27 11.46 30.04
N ARG A 259 21.54 10.38 29.74
CA ARG A 259 21.34 9.26 30.68
C ARG A 259 22.60 8.41 30.84
N SER A 260 23.27 8.01 29.76
CA SER A 260 24.48 7.17 29.85
C SER A 260 25.66 7.89 30.54
N LEU A 261 25.76 9.22 30.36
CA LEU A 261 26.70 10.07 31.09
C LEU A 261 26.33 10.29 32.58
N GLY A 262 25.14 9.88 33.02
CA GLY A 262 24.64 10.04 34.39
C GLY A 262 24.14 11.46 34.74
N VAL A 263 23.79 12.27 33.74
CA VAL A 263 23.15 13.59 33.94
C VAL A 263 21.64 13.46 34.11
N LEU A 264 21.01 12.52 33.40
CA LEU A 264 19.57 12.23 33.47
C LEU A 264 19.31 10.87 34.11
N ARG A 265 18.25 10.77 34.93
CA ARG A 265 17.90 9.54 35.66
C ARG A 265 17.22 8.49 34.78
N THR A 266 16.31 8.90 33.90
CA THR A 266 15.48 8.00 33.07
C THR A 266 15.73 8.16 31.58
N GLY A 267 16.29 9.29 31.13
CA GLY A 267 16.62 9.50 29.71
C GLY A 267 15.42 9.54 28.77
N GLN A 268 14.21 9.65 29.33
CA GLN A 268 12.97 9.75 28.54
C GLN A 268 12.92 11.06 27.75
N LEU A 269 12.25 11.02 26.60
CA LEU A 269 11.88 12.19 25.82
C LEU A 269 10.36 12.31 25.82
N ILE A 270 9.83 13.41 26.33
CA ILE A 270 8.40 13.75 26.22
C ILE A 270 8.26 14.88 25.22
N GLU A 271 7.55 14.61 24.13
CA GLU A 271 7.19 15.59 23.11
C GLU A 271 5.86 16.26 23.48
N VAL A 272 5.79 17.59 23.35
CA VAL A 272 4.58 18.40 23.58
C VAL A 272 4.49 19.54 22.56
N SER A 273 3.27 20.00 22.30
CA SER A 273 2.94 21.17 21.49
C SER A 273 2.21 22.24 22.33
N ARG A 274 1.87 23.39 21.73
CA ARG A 274 1.00 24.40 22.35
C ARG A 274 -0.31 23.80 22.92
N LYS A 275 -0.88 22.78 22.25
CA LYS A 275 -2.15 22.16 22.64
C LYS A 275 -2.06 21.33 23.93
N ASP A 276 -0.87 20.89 24.31
CA ASP A 276 -0.62 20.02 25.46
C ASP A 276 -0.20 20.81 26.71
N LEU A 277 -0.07 22.14 26.57
CA LEU A 277 0.47 23.05 27.58
C LEU A 277 -0.51 24.18 27.93
N ILE A 278 -1.32 24.64 26.99
CA ILE A 278 -2.26 25.76 27.17
C ILE A 278 -3.69 25.25 27.33
N GLY A 279 -4.33 25.66 28.43
CA GLY A 279 -5.70 25.30 28.77
C GLY A 279 -6.77 26.16 28.06
N SER A 280 -8.02 25.73 28.19
CA SER A 280 -9.20 26.49 27.75
C SER A 280 -9.73 27.44 28.84
N HIS A 281 -9.25 27.32 30.08
CA HIS A 281 -9.69 28.08 31.24
C HIS A 281 -8.54 28.84 31.92
N HIS A 282 -8.86 29.97 32.56
CA HIS A 282 -7.85 30.77 33.29
C HIS A 282 -7.24 29.98 34.45
N GLY A 283 -5.90 29.96 34.54
CA GLY A 283 -5.14 29.23 35.56
C GLY A 283 -4.91 27.74 35.26
N GLU A 284 -5.55 27.19 34.22
CA GLU A 284 -5.37 25.79 33.79
C GLU A 284 -4.00 25.59 33.10
N THR A 285 -3.55 26.60 32.34
CA THR A 285 -2.28 26.59 31.60
C THR A 285 -1.06 26.38 32.49
N ALA A 286 -0.99 27.03 33.65
CA ALA A 286 0.09 26.81 34.60
C ALA A 286 0.11 25.36 35.14
N GLN A 287 -1.07 24.75 35.33
CA GLN A 287 -1.18 23.38 35.82
C GLN A 287 -0.73 22.39 34.73
N LEU A 288 -1.28 22.48 33.52
CA LEU A 288 -0.88 21.63 32.38
C LEU A 288 0.63 21.73 32.07
N THR A 289 1.18 22.96 32.09
CA THR A 289 2.61 23.20 31.88
C THR A 289 3.46 22.55 32.99
N ALA A 290 3.11 22.73 34.27
CA ALA A 290 3.82 22.09 35.38
C ALA A 290 3.68 20.56 35.36
N GLU A 291 2.53 20.02 34.93
CA GLU A 291 2.35 18.58 34.75
C GLU A 291 3.17 18.01 33.59
N ALA A 292 3.35 18.74 32.49
CA ALA A 292 4.27 18.34 31.42
C ALA A 292 5.73 18.29 31.93
N CYS A 293 6.19 19.32 32.64
CA CYS A 293 7.50 19.34 33.29
C CYS A 293 7.69 18.19 34.31
N LYS A 294 6.66 17.93 35.13
CA LYS A 294 6.65 16.84 36.12
C LYS A 294 6.66 15.45 35.48
N ARG A 295 5.94 15.24 34.38
CA ARG A 295 5.99 13.98 33.60
C ARG A 295 7.40 13.75 33.05
N ALA A 296 8.07 14.80 32.57
CA ALA A 296 9.39 14.73 31.95
C ALA A 296 10.57 14.67 32.93
N ALA A 297 10.33 14.79 34.24
CA ALA A 297 11.36 14.73 35.27
C ALA A 297 12.25 13.48 35.19
N GLY A 298 13.54 13.62 35.46
CA GLY A 298 14.57 12.62 35.17
C GLY A 298 14.97 12.52 33.70
N GLY A 299 14.40 13.34 32.81
CA GLY A 299 14.53 13.26 31.37
C GLY A 299 14.46 14.62 30.65
N VAL A 300 13.94 14.59 29.42
CA VAL A 300 13.86 15.73 28.49
C VAL A 300 12.40 16.05 28.17
N LEU A 301 12.02 17.33 28.30
CA LEU A 301 10.78 17.88 27.71
C LEU A 301 11.14 18.61 26.42
N PHE A 302 10.60 18.16 25.29
CA PHE A 302 10.78 18.76 23.98
C PHE A 302 9.49 19.43 23.55
N ILE A 303 9.57 20.74 23.29
CA ILE A 303 8.44 21.56 22.86
C ILE A 303 8.64 21.88 21.38
N ASP A 304 7.85 21.27 20.49
CA ASP A 304 7.90 21.61 19.06
C ASP A 304 7.08 22.85 18.73
N GLU A 305 7.51 23.54 17.68
CA GLU A 305 7.00 24.86 17.26
C GLU A 305 6.81 25.84 18.44
N ALA A 306 7.80 25.89 19.34
CA ALA A 306 7.72 26.61 20.61
C ALA A 306 7.42 28.12 20.47
N TYR A 307 7.78 28.72 19.33
CA TYR A 307 7.39 30.09 18.96
C TYR A 307 5.87 30.31 18.98
N SER A 308 5.07 29.27 18.71
CA SER A 308 3.61 29.32 18.75
C SER A 308 3.05 29.60 20.16
N LEU A 309 3.82 29.36 21.22
CA LEU A 309 3.40 29.62 22.61
C LEU A 309 3.05 31.09 22.87
N ARG A 310 3.51 32.05 22.05
CA ARG A 310 3.14 33.46 22.19
C ARG A 310 3.03 34.14 20.82
N HIS A 311 1.82 34.53 20.42
CA HIS A 311 1.57 35.23 19.16
C HIS A 311 1.71 36.75 19.34
N GLU A 312 2.41 37.43 18.42
CA GLU A 312 2.53 38.90 18.44
C GLU A 312 1.17 39.60 18.33
N GLY A 313 1.04 40.77 18.96
CA GLY A 313 -0.18 41.59 18.94
C GLY A 313 -1.37 41.05 19.75
N SER A 314 -1.32 39.79 20.21
CA SER A 314 -2.41 39.17 20.99
C SER A 314 -2.29 39.44 22.49
N SER A 315 -3.42 39.57 23.18
CA SER A 315 -3.51 39.60 24.65
C SER A 315 -3.48 38.19 25.27
N ASP A 316 -2.63 37.31 24.73
CA ASP A 316 -2.50 35.89 25.10
C ASP A 316 -1.82 35.73 26.48
N SER A 317 -2.59 36.02 27.52
CA SER A 317 -2.20 35.84 28.92
C SER A 317 -1.82 34.40 29.24
N ALA A 318 -2.49 33.42 28.62
CA ALA A 318 -2.20 32.00 28.78
C ALA A 318 -0.84 31.62 28.15
N GLY A 319 -0.53 32.13 26.95
CA GLY A 319 0.79 31.99 26.33
C GLY A 319 1.92 32.51 27.21
N GLN A 320 1.73 33.67 27.85
CA GLN A 320 2.72 34.21 28.80
C GLN A 320 2.77 33.41 30.12
N GLU A 321 1.64 32.95 30.63
CA GLU A 321 1.54 32.06 31.81
C GLU A 321 2.32 30.74 31.59
N CYS A 322 2.19 30.14 30.40
CA CYS A 322 2.97 28.98 29.99
C CYS A 322 4.48 29.27 30.01
N VAL A 323 4.93 30.33 29.32
CA VAL A 323 6.37 30.69 29.27
C VAL A 323 6.93 30.99 30.67
N ASN A 324 6.18 31.72 31.51
CA ASN A 324 6.59 32.00 32.89
C ASN A 324 6.69 30.71 33.73
N THR A 325 5.76 29.77 33.54
CA THR A 325 5.76 28.48 34.24
C THR A 325 6.92 27.59 33.78
N LEU A 326 7.22 27.55 32.47
CA LEU A 326 8.40 26.84 31.92
C LEU A 326 9.71 27.40 32.50
N ILE A 327 9.84 28.73 32.63
CA ILE A 327 11.00 29.36 33.27
C ILE A 327 11.13 28.90 34.73
N LYS A 328 10.05 28.96 35.52
CA LYS A 328 10.06 28.52 36.93
C LYS A 328 10.41 27.04 37.08
N GLU A 329 9.77 26.15 36.32
CA GLU A 329 10.01 24.71 36.37
C GLU A 329 11.43 24.33 35.88
N SER A 330 12.07 25.17 35.04
CA SER A 330 13.48 24.99 34.66
C SER A 330 14.46 25.24 35.81
N GLU A 331 14.08 26.07 36.78
CA GLU A 331 14.88 26.39 37.97
C GLU A 331 14.56 25.43 39.13
N ASP A 332 13.27 25.21 39.42
CA ASP A 332 12.79 24.28 40.46
C ASP A 332 13.23 22.81 40.21
N ARG A 333 13.61 22.46 38.97
CA ARG A 333 14.07 21.12 38.57
C ARG A 333 15.46 21.12 37.93
N ALA A 334 16.29 22.13 38.24
CA ALA A 334 17.64 22.25 37.70
C ALA A 334 18.47 20.96 37.94
N GLY A 335 18.93 20.33 36.86
CA GLY A 335 19.69 19.08 36.88
C GLY A 335 18.85 17.79 36.88
N ASP A 336 17.52 17.87 37.01
CA ASP A 336 16.60 16.72 36.88
C ASP A 336 15.71 16.81 35.63
N LEU A 337 15.47 18.02 35.11
CA LEU A 337 14.73 18.28 33.88
C LEU A 337 15.60 19.03 32.87
N ILE A 338 15.53 18.64 31.60
CA ILE A 338 16.11 19.39 30.48
C ILE A 338 15.02 19.80 29.51
N LEU A 339 14.84 21.12 29.34
CA LEU A 339 13.98 21.69 28.33
C LEU A 339 14.71 21.80 26.98
N ILE A 340 14.04 21.39 25.90
CA ILE A 340 14.43 21.69 24.52
C ILE A 340 13.28 22.44 23.85
N LEU A 341 13.56 23.64 23.33
CA LEU A 341 12.60 24.44 22.57
C LEU A 341 12.96 24.36 21.08
N ALA A 342 12.07 23.82 20.26
CA ALA A 342 12.29 23.64 18.83
C ALA A 342 11.41 24.58 17.98
N GLY A 343 11.92 24.99 16.81
CA GLY A 343 11.16 25.83 15.89
C GLY A 343 11.95 26.35 14.70
N TYR A 344 11.29 27.18 13.89
CA TYR A 344 11.89 27.84 12.73
C TYR A 344 12.75 29.04 13.15
N GLN A 345 13.82 29.32 12.42
CA GLN A 345 14.91 30.16 12.93
C GLN A 345 14.53 31.65 13.09
N LYS A 346 13.66 32.20 12.23
CA LYS A 346 13.25 33.61 12.32
C LYS A 346 12.25 33.78 13.46
N GLU A 347 11.27 32.90 13.50
CA GLU A 347 10.14 32.83 14.41
C GLU A 347 10.62 32.62 15.87
N MET A 348 11.59 31.71 16.06
CA MET A 348 12.26 31.54 17.36
C MET A 348 13.12 32.74 17.76
N THR A 349 13.72 33.47 16.81
CA THR A 349 14.47 34.69 17.11
C THR A 349 13.54 35.78 17.66
N THR A 350 12.38 35.99 17.03
CA THR A 350 11.33 36.89 17.54
C THR A 350 10.84 36.46 18.92
N PHE A 351 10.49 35.18 19.10
CA PHE A 351 10.00 34.62 20.36
C PHE A 351 10.98 34.79 21.53
N LEU A 352 12.29 34.65 21.30
CA LEU A 352 13.32 34.88 22.32
C LEU A 352 13.49 36.37 22.63
N GLN A 353 13.37 37.26 21.65
CA GLN A 353 13.41 38.72 21.88
C GLN A 353 12.24 39.19 22.75
N THR A 354 11.04 38.62 22.58
CA THR A 354 9.87 38.96 23.44
C THR A 354 9.98 38.41 24.87
N ASN A 355 10.86 37.44 25.12
CA ASN A 355 10.96 36.67 26.37
C ASN A 355 12.43 36.55 26.83
N SER A 356 13.06 37.69 27.16
CA SER A 356 14.50 37.78 27.53
C SER A 356 14.95 36.81 28.63
N GLY A 357 14.04 36.38 29.51
CA GLY A 357 14.31 35.35 30.54
C GLY A 357 14.59 33.94 29.99
N LEU A 358 14.24 33.63 28.74
CA LEU A 358 14.62 32.38 28.08
C LEU A 358 16.08 32.43 27.58
N THR A 359 16.49 33.55 26.98
CA THR A 359 17.80 33.70 26.33
C THR A 359 18.99 33.42 27.26
N SER A 360 18.89 33.74 28.55
CA SER A 360 19.92 33.44 29.54
C SER A 360 19.91 31.99 30.05
N ARG A 361 18.78 31.29 29.95
CA ARG A 361 18.59 29.92 30.49
C ARG A 361 18.82 28.81 29.47
N PHE A 362 18.83 29.14 28.18
CA PHE A 362 19.00 28.21 27.05
C PHE A 362 20.29 28.50 26.24
N PRO A 363 21.50 28.30 26.80
CA PRO A 363 22.75 28.67 26.14
C PRO A 363 23.16 27.73 24.99
N ASN A 364 22.56 26.55 24.86
CA ASN A 364 22.97 25.52 23.89
C ASN A 364 22.11 25.62 22.62
N VAL A 365 22.54 26.44 21.65
CA VAL A 365 21.80 26.67 20.40
C VAL A 365 22.29 25.75 19.28
N PHE A 366 21.43 24.84 18.83
CA PHE A 366 21.69 23.93 17.72
C PHE A 366 20.99 24.44 16.44
N SER A 367 21.78 24.68 15.39
CA SER A 367 21.27 25.04 14.06
C SER A 367 21.22 23.81 13.15
N PHE A 368 20.01 23.44 12.75
CA PHE A 368 19.69 22.33 11.85
C PHE A 368 19.47 22.88 10.43
N ALA A 369 20.51 22.79 9.60
CA ALA A 369 20.44 23.16 8.19
C ALA A 369 19.46 22.28 7.40
N ASP A 370 19.04 22.77 6.24
CA ASP A 370 18.35 21.94 5.24
C ASP A 370 19.31 20.90 4.66
N TYR A 371 18.80 19.69 4.38
CA TYR A 371 19.59 18.63 3.75
C TYR A 371 19.86 18.95 2.28
N THR A 372 21.09 18.71 1.82
CA THR A 372 21.42 18.66 0.40
C THR A 372 20.67 17.50 -0.30
N PRO A 373 20.46 17.54 -1.63
CA PRO A 373 19.88 16.41 -2.36
C PRO A 373 20.66 15.09 -2.18
N GLN A 374 21.97 15.17 -1.94
CA GLN A 374 22.85 14.04 -1.62
C GLN A 374 22.52 13.42 -0.26
N GLU A 375 22.41 14.25 0.80
CA GLU A 375 21.97 13.79 2.12
C GLU A 375 20.53 13.25 2.07
N MET A 376 19.63 13.91 1.33
CA MET A 376 18.26 13.43 1.12
C MET A 376 18.20 12.07 0.41
N ALA A 377 19.07 11.80 -0.57
CA ALA A 377 19.19 10.48 -1.20
C ALA A 377 19.72 9.41 -0.22
N GLY A 378 20.67 9.76 0.65
CA GLY A 378 21.12 8.88 1.74
C GLY A 378 19.98 8.54 2.71
N ILE A 379 19.20 9.54 3.13
CA ILE A 379 18.00 9.34 3.95
C ILE A 379 16.96 8.48 3.21
N ALA A 380 16.84 8.60 1.89
CA ALA A 380 15.92 7.77 1.10
C ALA A 380 16.32 6.29 1.14
N ARG A 381 17.61 5.97 0.99
CA ARG A 381 18.12 4.59 1.15
C ARG A 381 17.87 4.07 2.56
N GLN A 382 18.18 4.85 3.59
CA GLN A 382 17.97 4.48 4.99
C GLN A 382 16.49 4.19 5.30
N VAL A 383 15.58 5.12 4.98
CA VAL A 383 14.13 4.96 5.23
C VAL A 383 13.53 3.79 4.45
N THR A 384 14.05 3.50 3.24
CA THR A 384 13.63 2.32 2.46
C THR A 384 14.04 1.03 3.17
N LEU A 385 15.28 0.94 3.64
CA LEU A 385 15.81 -0.22 4.37
C LEU A 385 15.13 -0.41 5.73
N GLU A 386 14.89 0.67 6.48
CA GLU A 386 14.15 0.68 7.76
C GLU A 386 12.72 0.13 7.60
N LYS A 387 12.09 0.34 6.43
CA LYS A 387 10.76 -0.21 6.10
C LYS A 387 10.80 -1.65 5.56
N GLY A 388 11.99 -2.26 5.43
CA GLY A 388 12.16 -3.62 4.91
C GLY A 388 12.17 -3.73 3.37
N PHE A 389 12.34 -2.61 2.67
CA PHE A 389 12.41 -2.55 1.21
C PHE A 389 13.85 -2.41 0.71
N SER A 390 14.08 -2.78 -0.55
CA SER A 390 15.32 -2.58 -1.30
C SER A 390 15.09 -1.56 -2.42
N ILE A 391 16.13 -0.79 -2.75
CA ILE A 391 16.16 0.01 -3.99
C ILE A 391 16.88 -0.82 -5.05
N ASP A 392 16.37 -0.84 -6.29
CA ASP A 392 16.95 -1.60 -7.39
C ASP A 392 18.41 -1.18 -7.71
N GLU A 393 19.25 -2.15 -8.09
CA GLU A 393 20.68 -1.95 -8.38
C GLU A 393 20.94 -1.01 -9.58
N VAL A 394 19.95 -0.80 -10.45
CA VAL A 394 20.01 0.17 -11.57
C VAL A 394 19.86 1.63 -11.07
N ILE A 395 19.51 1.84 -9.80
CA ILE A 395 19.38 3.17 -9.18
C ILE A 395 20.59 3.45 -8.28
N ASP A 396 21.70 3.80 -8.94
CA ASP A 396 22.90 4.32 -8.28
C ASP A 396 22.66 5.64 -7.52
N ASP A 397 23.65 6.11 -6.77
CA ASP A 397 23.52 7.31 -5.94
C ASP A 397 23.30 8.59 -6.75
N ALA A 398 23.89 8.71 -7.94
CA ALA A 398 23.68 9.88 -8.81
C ALA A 398 22.25 9.89 -9.35
N LYS A 399 21.72 8.72 -9.69
CA LYS A 399 20.35 8.53 -10.16
C LYS A 399 19.32 8.76 -9.05
N LEU A 400 19.56 8.26 -7.84
CA LEU A 400 18.70 8.54 -6.68
C LEU A 400 18.71 10.03 -6.31
N VAL A 401 19.86 10.71 -6.40
CA VAL A 401 19.93 12.18 -6.27
C VAL A 401 19.14 12.89 -7.37
N SER A 402 19.17 12.41 -8.61
CA SER A 402 18.37 12.96 -9.72
C SER A 402 16.86 12.82 -9.49
N ILE A 403 16.42 11.66 -8.99
CA ILE A 403 15.04 11.39 -8.56
C ILE A 403 14.63 12.37 -7.45
N VAL A 404 15.44 12.50 -6.39
CA VAL A 404 15.20 13.45 -5.28
C VAL A 404 15.13 14.89 -5.78
N GLN A 405 16.04 15.32 -6.64
CA GLN A 405 16.00 16.65 -7.27
C GLN A 405 14.76 16.87 -8.14
N THR A 406 14.21 15.83 -8.76
CA THR A 406 12.99 15.89 -9.56
C THR A 406 11.77 16.07 -8.68
N VAL A 407 11.68 15.33 -7.56
CA VAL A 407 10.64 15.50 -6.54
C VAL A 407 10.70 16.89 -5.88
N ILE A 408 11.90 17.41 -5.60
CA ILE A 408 12.12 18.77 -5.08
C ILE A 408 11.69 19.87 -6.08
N LYS A 409 11.72 19.59 -7.39
CA LYS A 409 11.23 20.52 -8.44
C LYS A 409 9.72 20.42 -8.69
N ALA A 410 9.12 19.26 -8.42
CA ALA A 410 7.69 19.01 -8.63
C ALA A 410 6.83 19.52 -7.47
N GLY A 411 7.34 19.46 -6.24
CA GLY A 411 6.76 20.19 -5.11
C GLY A 411 7.19 21.65 -5.12
N GLU A 412 6.30 22.57 -4.72
CA GLU A 412 6.69 23.98 -4.57
C GLU A 412 7.80 24.16 -3.53
N VAL A 413 8.72 25.08 -3.86
CA VAL A 413 9.99 25.28 -3.15
C VAL A 413 9.79 25.52 -1.64
N SER A 414 10.64 24.88 -0.83
CA SER A 414 10.97 25.15 0.60
C SER A 414 10.37 24.30 1.75
N LYS A 415 9.39 23.41 1.55
CA LYS A 415 8.64 22.82 2.70
C LYS A 415 8.77 21.31 2.96
N GLY A 416 9.93 20.70 2.69
CA GLY A 416 10.22 19.38 3.25
C GLY A 416 11.67 18.92 3.14
N ASN A 417 12.28 18.67 4.30
CA ASN A 417 13.57 17.99 4.44
C ASN A 417 13.38 16.47 4.47
N GLY A 418 13.87 15.76 5.51
CA GLY A 418 13.63 14.32 5.69
C GLY A 418 12.14 13.92 5.76
N ARG A 419 11.21 14.87 5.90
CA ARG A 419 9.77 14.63 5.74
C ARG A 419 9.38 14.44 4.26
N LEU A 420 9.91 15.24 3.33
CA LEU A 420 9.69 15.03 1.88
C LEU A 420 10.23 13.66 1.46
N VAL A 421 11.41 13.29 1.96
CA VAL A 421 12.04 12.01 1.67
C VAL A 421 11.22 10.82 2.18
N ARG A 422 10.68 10.89 3.42
CA ARG A 422 9.76 9.85 3.93
C ARG A 422 8.49 9.74 3.08
N ASN A 423 7.84 10.87 2.77
CA ASN A 423 6.67 10.90 1.91
C ASN A 423 6.95 10.32 0.51
N MET A 424 8.13 10.60 -0.06
CA MET A 424 8.58 10.08 -1.36
C MET A 424 8.75 8.56 -1.33
N VAL A 425 9.40 8.01 -0.30
CA VAL A 425 9.58 6.56 -0.13
C VAL A 425 8.23 5.88 0.15
N GLU A 426 7.33 6.50 0.90
CA GLU A 426 5.99 5.96 1.18
C GLU A 426 5.10 5.96 -0.07
N ALA A 427 5.16 7.02 -0.89
CA ALA A 427 4.51 7.04 -2.20
C ALA A 427 5.09 5.97 -3.13
N ALA A 428 6.42 5.76 -3.12
CA ALA A 428 7.06 4.72 -3.91
C ALA A 428 6.63 3.31 -3.49
N ILE A 429 6.55 3.02 -2.18
CA ILE A 429 6.03 1.75 -1.66
C ILE A 429 4.55 1.56 -2.08
N GLY A 430 3.74 2.61 -2.07
CA GLY A 430 2.36 2.57 -2.57
C GLY A 430 2.27 2.24 -4.07
N ARG A 431 3.08 2.89 -4.90
CA ARG A 431 3.15 2.60 -6.35
C ARG A 431 3.66 1.19 -6.63
N GLN A 432 4.70 0.75 -5.90
CA GLN A 432 5.24 -0.60 -5.98
C GLN A 432 4.22 -1.66 -5.58
N THR A 433 3.41 -1.41 -4.54
CA THR A 433 2.34 -2.32 -4.11
C THR A 433 1.33 -2.53 -5.24
N ASN A 434 0.89 -1.45 -5.89
CA ASN A 434 -0.03 -1.52 -7.03
C ASN A 434 0.61 -2.20 -8.26
N ARG A 435 1.89 -1.92 -8.54
CA ARG A 435 2.68 -2.56 -9.61
C ARG A 435 2.80 -4.07 -9.38
N VAL A 436 3.11 -4.50 -8.16
CA VAL A 436 3.24 -5.91 -7.77
C VAL A 436 1.89 -6.62 -7.83
N PHE A 437 0.82 -6.02 -7.30
CA PHE A 437 -0.54 -6.57 -7.37
C PHE A 437 -0.98 -6.84 -8.82
N SER A 438 -0.65 -5.91 -9.73
CA SER A 438 -0.96 -6.02 -11.17
C SER A 438 -0.15 -7.10 -11.91
N LEU A 439 0.91 -7.65 -11.31
CA LEU A 439 1.83 -8.62 -11.92
C LEU A 439 1.65 -10.06 -11.39
N GLY A 440 0.73 -10.29 -10.45
CA GLY A 440 0.43 -11.63 -9.92
C GLY A 440 1.49 -12.17 -8.95
N THR A 441 1.89 -13.44 -9.11
CA THR A 441 2.85 -14.11 -8.20
C THR A 441 4.28 -13.64 -8.42
N VAL A 442 4.67 -12.60 -7.67
CA VAL A 442 6.04 -12.06 -7.66
C VAL A 442 6.92 -12.76 -6.60
N SER A 443 8.20 -12.99 -6.92
CA SER A 443 9.16 -13.58 -5.98
C SER A 443 9.46 -12.64 -4.80
N LYS A 444 9.95 -13.19 -3.66
CA LYS A 444 10.22 -12.42 -2.44
C LYS A 444 11.06 -11.15 -2.66
N GLY A 445 12.01 -11.16 -3.61
CA GLY A 445 12.82 -9.99 -3.95
C GLY A 445 12.08 -8.92 -4.77
N GLY A 446 11.11 -9.30 -5.61
CA GLY A 446 10.25 -8.34 -6.31
C GLY A 446 9.15 -7.75 -5.43
N LEU A 447 8.70 -8.51 -4.41
CA LEU A 447 7.76 -8.02 -3.38
C LEU A 447 8.32 -6.87 -2.54
N THR A 448 9.65 -6.68 -2.48
CA THR A 448 10.30 -5.66 -1.65
C THR A 448 11.19 -4.67 -2.42
N THR A 449 11.36 -4.80 -3.74
CA THR A 449 12.25 -3.92 -4.52
C THR A 449 11.50 -2.78 -5.20
N LEU A 450 11.90 -1.55 -4.88
CA LEU A 450 11.47 -0.30 -5.51
C LEU A 450 12.29 -0.04 -6.79
N LEU A 451 11.59 0.09 -7.92
CA LEU A 451 12.10 0.47 -9.23
C LEU A 451 12.00 2.00 -9.44
N GLU A 452 12.65 2.50 -10.49
CA GLU A 452 12.65 3.93 -10.84
C GLU A 452 11.23 4.48 -11.09
N CYS A 453 10.37 3.67 -11.71
CA CYS A 453 8.97 3.97 -11.96
C CYS A 453 8.07 3.96 -10.71
N ASP A 454 8.59 3.51 -9.56
CA ASP A 454 7.89 3.64 -8.28
C ASP A 454 8.18 5.00 -7.63
N PHE A 455 9.42 5.51 -7.72
CA PHE A 455 9.80 6.79 -7.11
C PHE A 455 9.25 8.00 -7.86
N LEU A 456 9.43 8.02 -9.18
CA LEU A 456 8.85 9.04 -10.04
C LEU A 456 7.32 8.84 -10.11
N GLU A 457 6.55 9.91 -10.38
CA GLU A 457 5.24 9.66 -11.00
C GLU A 457 5.50 8.87 -12.29
N PRO A 458 4.65 7.88 -12.65
CA PRO A 458 4.57 7.45 -14.02
C PRO A 458 4.36 8.72 -14.85
N ALA A 459 5.31 9.04 -15.72
CA ALA A 459 5.03 9.86 -16.86
C ALA A 459 4.01 9.04 -17.69
N GLU A 460 2.71 9.25 -17.43
CA GLU A 460 1.65 8.75 -18.29
C GLU A 460 2.00 9.24 -19.69
N SER A 461 2.50 8.35 -20.54
CA SER A 461 2.92 8.63 -21.90
C SER A 461 1.66 8.81 -22.76
N GLY A 462 1.01 9.96 -22.60
CA GLY A 462 -0.38 10.20 -22.99
C GLY A 462 -1.22 11.00 -21.97
N ALA A 463 -0.63 11.50 -20.87
CA ALA A 463 -1.25 12.53 -20.04
C ALA A 463 -1.11 13.92 -20.71
N PRO A 464 -2.21 14.66 -20.89
CA PRO A 464 -2.18 16.04 -21.36
C PRO A 464 -1.28 16.95 -20.53
N SER A 465 -0.33 17.58 -21.20
CA SER A 465 0.49 18.67 -20.67
C SER A 465 -0.18 20.05 -20.85
N SER A 466 -1.11 20.16 -21.81
CA SER A 466 -1.78 21.41 -22.15
C SER A 466 -3.31 21.31 -22.18
N VAL A 467 -3.97 22.48 -22.10
CA VAL A 467 -5.42 22.64 -22.24
C VAL A 467 -5.92 22.03 -23.56
N LYS A 468 -5.11 22.12 -24.63
CA LYS A 468 -5.47 21.58 -25.94
C LYS A 468 -5.47 20.05 -25.93
N GLU A 469 -4.44 19.42 -25.38
CA GLU A 469 -4.37 17.95 -25.29
C GLU A 469 -5.52 17.36 -24.47
N VAL A 470 -6.00 18.05 -23.42
CA VAL A 470 -7.20 17.64 -22.67
C VAL A 470 -8.44 17.66 -23.57
N LEU A 471 -8.61 18.69 -24.39
CA LEU A 471 -9.75 18.84 -25.30
C LEU A 471 -9.68 17.86 -26.49
N ASP A 472 -8.50 17.68 -27.08
CA ASP A 472 -8.26 16.71 -28.15
C ASP A 472 -8.55 15.28 -27.66
N LYS A 473 -8.14 14.95 -26.42
CA LYS A 473 -8.41 13.65 -25.75
C LYS A 473 -9.86 13.49 -25.29
N LEU A 474 -10.55 14.59 -24.95
CA LEU A 474 -12.00 14.58 -24.70
C LEU A 474 -12.77 14.31 -26.00
N GLU A 475 -12.33 14.89 -27.12
CA GLU A 475 -13.01 14.68 -28.41
C GLU A 475 -12.78 13.31 -29.03
N SER A 476 -11.62 12.69 -28.81
CA SER A 476 -11.36 11.33 -29.29
C SER A 476 -12.21 10.25 -28.59
N VAL A 477 -12.88 10.57 -27.48
CA VAL A 477 -13.86 9.66 -26.89
C VAL A 477 -15.13 9.66 -27.75
N VAL A 478 -15.62 8.47 -28.09
CA VAL A 478 -16.86 8.31 -28.87
C VAL A 478 -18.06 8.89 -28.12
N GLY A 479 -18.94 9.58 -28.84
CA GLY A 479 -20.27 9.95 -28.35
C GLY A 479 -20.32 11.00 -27.23
N MET A 480 -21.27 10.82 -26.31
CA MET A 480 -21.43 11.60 -25.07
C MET A 480 -21.46 13.13 -25.25
N HIS A 481 -22.17 13.62 -26.27
CA HIS A 481 -22.16 15.04 -26.64
C HIS A 481 -22.55 16.01 -25.50
N SER A 482 -23.51 15.63 -24.65
CA SER A 482 -23.90 16.36 -23.44
C SER A 482 -22.74 16.53 -22.45
N VAL A 483 -22.05 15.43 -22.14
CA VAL A 483 -20.89 15.39 -21.23
C VAL A 483 -19.73 16.22 -21.81
N LYS A 484 -19.46 16.10 -23.12
CA LYS A 484 -18.43 16.90 -23.81
C LYS A 484 -18.72 18.40 -23.72
N ILE A 485 -19.98 18.83 -23.88
CA ILE A 485 -20.39 20.23 -23.67
C ILE A 485 -20.17 20.65 -22.21
N PHE A 486 -20.62 19.84 -21.25
CA PHE A 486 -20.50 20.17 -19.83
C PHE A 486 -19.04 20.35 -19.40
N VAL A 487 -18.15 19.41 -19.76
CA VAL A 487 -16.72 19.48 -19.41
C VAL A 487 -16.07 20.73 -20.01
N LYS A 488 -16.41 21.11 -21.25
CA LYS A 488 -15.94 22.37 -21.87
C LYS A 488 -16.43 23.62 -21.13
N GLN A 489 -17.70 23.64 -20.72
CA GLN A 489 -18.28 24.76 -19.96
C GLN A 489 -17.59 24.92 -18.60
N LEU A 490 -17.41 23.82 -17.86
CA LEU A 490 -16.66 23.78 -16.61
C LEU A 490 -15.20 24.24 -16.80
N MET A 491 -14.52 23.77 -17.85
CA MET A 491 -13.14 24.16 -18.15
C MET A 491 -13.02 25.67 -18.41
N ALA A 492 -13.96 26.26 -19.13
CA ALA A 492 -14.00 27.71 -19.39
C ALA A 492 -14.28 28.52 -18.12
N GLN A 493 -15.23 28.05 -17.28
CA GLN A 493 -15.55 28.66 -15.99
C GLN A 493 -14.35 28.66 -15.04
N LEU A 494 -13.63 27.52 -14.94
CA LEU A 494 -12.45 27.38 -14.09
C LEU A 494 -11.26 28.22 -14.59
N LYS A 495 -11.05 28.28 -15.91
CA LYS A 495 -10.02 29.15 -16.50
C LYS A 495 -10.30 30.62 -16.16
N LEU A 496 -11.52 31.11 -16.39
CA LEU A 496 -11.91 32.48 -16.05
C LEU A 496 -11.86 32.76 -14.54
N ARG A 497 -12.16 31.76 -13.70
CA ARG A 497 -12.01 31.83 -12.23
C ARG A 497 -10.56 32.10 -11.84
N ASN A 498 -9.60 31.43 -12.47
CA ASN A 498 -8.17 31.61 -12.21
C ASN A 498 -7.65 32.93 -12.76
N GLU A 499 -8.01 33.31 -13.99
CA GLU A 499 -7.63 34.61 -14.57
C GLU A 499 -8.12 35.79 -13.70
N ARG A 500 -9.33 35.69 -13.14
CA ARG A 500 -9.83 36.69 -12.16
C ARG A 500 -9.02 36.69 -10.87
N LYS A 501 -8.66 35.52 -10.33
CA LYS A 501 -7.84 35.38 -9.10
C LYS A 501 -6.44 35.97 -9.29
N GLU A 502 -5.79 35.69 -10.43
CA GLU A 502 -4.48 36.24 -10.80
C GLU A 502 -4.54 37.76 -11.02
N ALA A 503 -5.64 38.28 -11.58
CA ALA A 503 -5.90 39.71 -11.70
C ALA A 503 -6.35 40.41 -10.39
N GLY A 504 -6.38 39.70 -9.25
CA GLY A 504 -6.81 40.24 -7.95
C GLY A 504 -8.29 40.63 -7.88
N LEU A 505 -9.12 40.20 -8.83
CA LEU A 505 -10.55 40.49 -8.88
C LEU A 505 -11.33 39.59 -7.92
N PRO A 506 -12.44 40.08 -7.33
CA PRO A 506 -13.30 39.24 -6.50
C PRO A 506 -13.85 38.06 -7.31
N VAL A 507 -13.63 36.86 -6.79
CA VAL A 507 -14.18 35.60 -7.29
C VAL A 507 -15.36 35.21 -6.40
N PRO A 508 -16.51 34.78 -6.95
CA PRO A 508 -17.63 34.29 -6.13
C PRO A 508 -17.20 33.14 -5.21
N ALA A 509 -17.65 33.19 -3.97
CA ALA A 509 -17.39 32.14 -2.99
C ALA A 509 -18.16 30.84 -3.31
N ASP A 510 -17.62 29.72 -2.86
CA ASP A 510 -18.33 28.46 -2.61
C ASP A 510 -19.19 27.87 -3.74
N SER A 511 -18.59 27.72 -4.92
CA SER A 511 -18.93 26.58 -5.80
C SER A 511 -18.02 25.39 -5.45
N THR A 512 -18.57 24.32 -4.86
CA THR A 512 -17.88 23.04 -4.68
C THR A 512 -17.60 22.39 -6.04
N LEU A 513 -16.52 21.62 -6.13
CA LEU A 513 -16.11 20.94 -7.37
C LEU A 513 -16.39 19.43 -7.37
N HIS A 514 -17.01 18.91 -6.30
CA HIS A 514 -17.46 17.52 -6.22
C HIS A 514 -18.66 17.28 -7.16
N MET A 515 -18.76 16.08 -7.75
CA MET A 515 -19.71 15.79 -8.84
C MET A 515 -20.44 14.46 -8.66
N LEU A 516 -21.65 14.37 -9.21
CA LEU A 516 -22.41 13.13 -9.40
C LEU A 516 -22.30 12.69 -10.85
N PHE A 517 -21.87 11.45 -11.10
CA PHE A 517 -21.78 10.85 -12.44
C PHE A 517 -22.88 9.78 -12.57
N LEU A 518 -24.01 10.15 -13.17
CA LEU A 518 -25.20 9.30 -13.23
C LEU A 518 -25.29 8.56 -14.57
N GLY A 519 -25.50 7.25 -14.56
CA GLY A 519 -25.71 6.46 -15.78
C GLY A 519 -25.41 4.98 -15.63
N ASN A 520 -25.76 4.19 -16.64
CA ASN A 520 -25.67 2.72 -16.65
C ASN A 520 -24.19 2.20 -16.69
N PRO A 521 -23.94 0.89 -16.57
CA PRO A 521 -22.58 0.34 -16.57
C PRO A 521 -21.91 0.56 -17.93
N GLY A 522 -20.61 0.90 -17.95
CA GLY A 522 -19.87 1.01 -19.21
C GLY A 522 -20.19 2.22 -20.09
N THR A 523 -21.01 3.18 -19.65
CA THR A 523 -21.27 4.46 -20.35
C THR A 523 -20.05 5.41 -20.39
N GLY A 524 -18.89 5.02 -19.84
CA GLY A 524 -17.65 5.82 -19.91
C GLY A 524 -17.36 6.71 -18.69
N LYS A 525 -18.11 6.59 -17.60
CA LYS A 525 -17.96 7.37 -16.35
C LYS A 525 -16.50 7.52 -15.89
N THR A 526 -15.78 6.41 -15.63
CA THR A 526 -14.37 6.40 -15.22
C THR A 526 -13.44 7.04 -16.26
N THR A 527 -13.69 6.82 -17.55
CA THR A 527 -12.88 7.37 -18.65
C THR A 527 -12.94 8.90 -18.65
N VAL A 528 -14.14 9.47 -18.52
CA VAL A 528 -14.31 10.92 -18.40
C VAL A 528 -13.76 11.44 -17.08
N ALA A 529 -13.92 10.72 -15.96
CA ALA A 529 -13.33 11.12 -14.68
C ALA A 529 -11.80 11.26 -14.74
N ARG A 530 -11.12 10.38 -15.49
CA ARG A 530 -9.66 10.47 -15.73
C ARG A 530 -9.28 11.69 -16.57
N ILE A 531 -10.06 12.02 -17.59
CA ILE A 531 -9.87 13.24 -18.41
C ILE A 531 -10.13 14.51 -17.57
N VAL A 532 -11.13 14.48 -16.69
CA VAL A 532 -11.45 15.56 -15.75
C VAL A 532 -10.34 15.75 -14.69
N ALA A 533 -9.73 14.67 -14.19
CA ALA A 533 -8.56 14.77 -13.31
C ALA A 533 -7.37 15.46 -14.00
N GLN A 534 -7.11 15.10 -15.26
CA GLN A 534 -6.08 15.73 -16.11
C GLN A 534 -6.40 17.20 -16.42
N MET A 535 -7.68 17.53 -16.67
CA MET A 535 -8.17 18.91 -16.82
C MET A 535 -7.85 19.76 -15.58
N PHE A 536 -8.12 19.26 -14.37
CA PHE A 536 -7.84 19.99 -13.13
C PHE A 536 -6.35 20.16 -12.83
N LYS A 537 -5.47 19.21 -13.22
CA LYS A 537 -3.99 19.36 -13.15
C LYS A 537 -3.52 20.51 -14.04
N VAL A 538 -3.91 20.48 -15.31
CA VAL A 538 -3.52 21.47 -16.33
C VAL A 538 -4.03 22.87 -15.98
N LEU A 539 -5.22 22.99 -15.39
CA LEU A 539 -5.76 24.26 -14.89
C LEU A 539 -5.21 24.68 -13.52
N ARG A 540 -4.27 23.95 -12.91
CA ARG A 540 -3.70 24.21 -11.57
C ARG A 540 -4.76 24.32 -10.45
N ILE A 541 -5.86 23.59 -10.59
CA ILE A 541 -6.89 23.45 -9.56
C ILE A 541 -6.54 22.30 -8.60
N LEU A 542 -5.92 21.25 -9.13
CA LEU A 542 -5.40 20.11 -8.37
C LEU A 542 -3.88 19.96 -8.62
N ARG A 543 -3.14 19.52 -7.60
CA ARG A 543 -1.67 19.48 -7.63
C ARG A 543 -1.10 18.31 -8.42
N LEU A 544 -1.71 17.13 -8.31
CA LEU A 544 -1.21 15.86 -8.85
C LEU A 544 -2.11 15.30 -9.96
N GLY A 545 -3.42 15.57 -9.93
CA GLY A 545 -4.34 15.26 -11.03
C GLY A 545 -4.53 13.78 -11.35
N HIS A 546 -4.19 12.90 -10.41
CA HIS A 546 -4.44 11.47 -10.49
C HIS A 546 -5.91 11.15 -10.17
N LEU A 547 -6.32 9.94 -10.55
CA LEU A 547 -7.64 9.38 -10.25
C LEU A 547 -7.45 8.16 -9.33
N VAL A 548 -8.09 8.18 -8.16
CA VAL A 548 -8.17 7.05 -7.24
C VAL A 548 -9.58 6.49 -7.32
N GLU A 549 -9.73 5.33 -7.94
CA GLU A 549 -11.02 4.65 -8.15
C GLU A 549 -11.27 3.63 -7.03
N VAL A 550 -12.43 3.71 -6.38
CA VAL A 550 -12.78 2.88 -5.21
C VAL A 550 -14.24 2.43 -5.16
N ASP A 551 -14.47 1.33 -4.46
CA ASP A 551 -15.79 0.74 -4.17
C ASP A 551 -16.14 0.73 -2.66
N ARG A 552 -17.27 0.10 -2.31
CA ARG A 552 -17.66 -0.16 -0.92
C ARG A 552 -16.62 -0.99 -0.15
N ALA A 553 -16.04 -2.02 -0.78
CA ALA A 553 -15.11 -2.95 -0.14
C ALA A 553 -13.77 -2.30 0.20
N GLN A 554 -13.38 -1.22 -0.47
CA GLN A 554 -12.19 -0.41 -0.16
C GLN A 554 -12.46 0.64 0.92
N LEU A 555 -13.68 1.19 1.02
CA LEU A 555 -14.01 2.23 2.00
C LEU A 555 -14.50 1.68 3.36
N VAL A 556 -15.33 0.64 3.34
CA VAL A 556 -15.97 0.05 4.55
C VAL A 556 -15.09 -1.05 5.15
N ALA A 557 -15.00 -1.14 6.48
CA ALA A 557 -14.32 -2.22 7.19
C ALA A 557 -15.30 -3.27 7.75
N GLY A 558 -14.81 -4.51 7.95
CA GLY A 558 -15.62 -5.59 8.53
C GLY A 558 -15.78 -5.54 10.06
N TYR A 559 -15.19 -4.55 10.73
CA TYR A 559 -15.18 -4.40 12.18
C TYR A 559 -15.41 -2.93 12.58
N ALA A 560 -16.16 -2.72 13.67
CA ALA A 560 -16.53 -1.39 14.17
C ALA A 560 -15.30 -0.53 14.50
N GLY A 561 -15.36 0.77 14.18
CA GLY A 561 -14.32 1.75 14.47
C GLY A 561 -13.07 1.65 13.59
N GLN A 562 -13.00 0.70 12.66
CA GLN A 562 -11.96 0.62 11.64
C GLN A 562 -12.36 1.34 10.33
N THR A 563 -13.66 1.53 10.08
CA THR A 563 -14.17 2.08 8.82
C THR A 563 -13.74 3.53 8.62
N ALA A 564 -13.86 4.39 9.64
CA ALA A 564 -13.38 5.77 9.56
C ALA A 564 -11.86 5.85 9.28
N ILE A 565 -11.06 4.94 9.84
CA ILE A 565 -9.60 4.88 9.60
C ILE A 565 -9.32 4.47 8.15
N LYS A 566 -10.00 3.42 7.67
CA LYS A 566 -9.85 2.89 6.31
C LYS A 566 -10.27 3.89 5.23
N THR A 567 -11.45 4.52 5.41
CA THR A 567 -11.93 5.62 4.58
C THR A 567 -10.94 6.78 4.56
N LYS A 568 -10.40 7.17 5.73
CA LYS A 568 -9.41 8.25 5.81
C LYS A 568 -8.11 7.92 5.05
N GLN A 569 -7.58 6.71 5.16
CA GLN A 569 -6.38 6.28 4.42
C GLN A 569 -6.60 6.31 2.89
N VAL A 570 -7.77 5.88 2.43
CA VAL A 570 -8.17 5.95 1.01
C VAL A 570 -8.23 7.40 0.53
N VAL A 571 -8.87 8.29 1.30
CA VAL A 571 -8.97 9.72 0.96
C VAL A 571 -7.58 10.39 0.99
N GLU A 572 -6.71 10.05 1.93
CA GLU A 572 -5.34 10.56 2.01
C GLU A 572 -4.51 10.21 0.77
N GLY A 573 -4.76 9.04 0.14
CA GLY A 573 -4.17 8.67 -1.15
C GLY A 573 -4.70 9.48 -2.35
N ALA A 574 -5.88 10.10 -2.23
CA ALA A 574 -6.51 10.90 -3.28
C ALA A 574 -6.20 12.42 -3.20
N LEU A 575 -5.52 12.88 -2.13
CA LEU A 575 -5.15 14.30 -1.96
C LEU A 575 -4.25 14.80 -3.09
N GLY A 576 -4.57 15.96 -3.64
CA GLY A 576 -4.00 16.50 -4.87
C GLY A 576 -4.63 15.96 -6.15
N GLY A 577 -5.66 15.11 -6.06
CA GLY A 577 -6.30 14.42 -7.19
C GLY A 577 -7.84 14.30 -7.04
N ILE A 578 -8.40 13.31 -7.74
CA ILE A 578 -9.82 12.95 -7.64
C ILE A 578 -9.97 11.59 -6.95
N LEU A 579 -10.82 11.52 -5.93
CA LEU A 579 -11.41 10.27 -5.46
C LEU A 579 -12.69 9.98 -6.26
N PHE A 580 -12.73 8.87 -6.98
CA PHE A 580 -13.90 8.41 -7.74
C PHE A 580 -14.47 7.18 -7.03
N VAL A 581 -15.67 7.31 -6.49
CA VAL A 581 -16.40 6.22 -5.84
C VAL A 581 -17.38 5.66 -6.87
N ASP A 582 -17.13 4.45 -7.39
CA ASP A 582 -18.12 3.78 -8.24
C ASP A 582 -19.18 3.08 -7.38
N GLU A 583 -20.37 2.92 -7.97
CA GLU A 583 -21.57 2.39 -7.32
C GLU A 583 -21.82 3.00 -5.92
N ALA A 584 -21.65 4.32 -5.78
CA ALA A 584 -21.67 5.03 -4.49
C ALA A 584 -22.98 4.88 -3.69
N TYR A 585 -24.09 4.49 -4.32
CA TYR A 585 -25.32 4.10 -3.64
C TYR A 585 -25.13 2.85 -2.75
N ALA A 586 -24.25 1.92 -3.14
CA ALA A 586 -23.93 0.72 -2.38
C ALA A 586 -23.14 1.03 -1.08
N LEU A 587 -22.62 2.25 -0.88
CA LEU A 587 -21.98 2.64 0.38
C LEU A 587 -22.92 2.64 1.57
N VAL A 588 -24.23 2.80 1.39
CA VAL A 588 -25.23 2.72 2.47
C VAL A 588 -26.35 1.81 2.00
N SER A 589 -26.26 0.52 2.31
CA SER A 589 -27.20 -0.49 1.78
C SER A 589 -28.60 -0.36 2.39
N ASP A 590 -28.66 -0.03 3.69
CA ASP A 590 -29.87 -0.01 4.50
C ASP A 590 -29.78 1.08 5.57
N ASP A 591 -30.92 1.48 6.14
CA ASP A 591 -30.96 2.42 7.26
C ASP A 591 -30.23 1.90 8.53
N ARG A 592 -29.98 0.58 8.59
CA ARG A 592 -29.27 -0.12 9.67
C ARG A 592 -27.76 -0.31 9.39
N ASP A 593 -27.28 0.09 8.22
CA ASP A 593 -25.87 -0.04 7.82
C ASP A 593 -25.00 1.02 8.53
N THR A 594 -24.67 0.77 9.79
CA THR A 594 -23.87 1.70 10.61
C THR A 594 -22.47 1.90 10.07
N PHE A 595 -21.87 0.89 9.43
CA PHE A 595 -20.53 0.98 8.87
C PHE A 595 -20.52 1.77 7.55
N GLY A 596 -21.52 1.55 6.69
CA GLY A 596 -21.73 2.37 5.50
C GLY A 596 -21.94 3.85 5.83
N LYS A 597 -22.75 4.14 6.85
CA LYS A 597 -22.95 5.50 7.35
C LYS A 597 -21.66 6.10 7.96
N GLU A 598 -20.90 5.32 8.74
CA GLU A 598 -19.58 5.73 9.27
C GLU A 598 -18.60 6.12 8.14
N ALA A 599 -18.55 5.34 7.04
CA ALA A 599 -17.74 5.66 5.86
C ALA A 599 -18.21 6.95 5.18
N LEU A 600 -19.52 7.09 4.95
CA LEU A 600 -20.11 8.24 4.27
C LEU A 600 -19.90 9.54 5.06
N ASP A 601 -20.13 9.52 6.37
CA ASP A 601 -19.93 10.70 7.23
C ASP A 601 -18.44 11.08 7.35
N THR A 602 -17.55 10.08 7.39
CA THR A 602 -16.09 10.31 7.35
C THR A 602 -15.68 10.95 6.02
N LEU A 603 -16.18 10.45 4.89
CA LEU A 603 -15.95 11.03 3.56
C LEU A 603 -16.48 12.46 3.48
N MET A 604 -17.70 12.74 3.97
CA MET A 604 -18.27 14.09 3.99
C MET A 604 -17.46 15.07 4.81
N LYS A 605 -16.91 14.64 5.95
CA LYS A 605 -16.00 15.47 6.73
C LYS A 605 -14.73 15.78 5.94
N LEU A 606 -14.08 14.77 5.36
CA LEU A 606 -12.82 14.94 4.64
C LEU A 606 -12.98 15.74 3.33
N THR A 607 -14.16 15.74 2.70
CA THR A 607 -14.44 16.67 1.59
C THR A 607 -14.46 18.13 2.01
N GLU A 608 -14.82 18.44 3.26
CA GLU A 608 -14.77 19.80 3.79
C GLU A 608 -13.34 20.16 4.25
N ASP A 609 -12.70 19.28 5.03
CA ASP A 609 -11.34 19.47 5.55
C ASP A 609 -10.28 19.64 4.43
N HIS A 610 -10.54 19.10 3.23
CA HIS A 610 -9.63 19.14 2.07
C HIS A 610 -10.21 19.79 0.81
N ARG A 611 -11.24 20.64 0.94
CA ARG A 611 -12.00 21.28 -0.17
C ARG A 611 -11.19 21.92 -1.31
N ASP A 612 -9.97 22.41 -1.04
CA ASP A 612 -9.10 23.09 -2.02
C ASP A 612 -8.01 22.17 -2.62
N ASP A 613 -7.98 20.88 -2.23
CA ASP A 613 -6.95 19.89 -2.64
C ASP A 613 -7.53 18.50 -2.97
N LEU A 614 -8.83 18.28 -2.76
CA LEU A 614 -9.52 17.01 -3.03
C LEU A 614 -10.81 17.26 -3.79
N ILE A 615 -10.95 16.64 -4.96
CA ILE A 615 -12.24 16.53 -5.66
C ILE A 615 -12.78 15.11 -5.48
N VAL A 616 -14.10 14.98 -5.37
CA VAL A 616 -14.77 13.69 -5.19
C VAL A 616 -15.86 13.55 -6.24
N ILE A 617 -15.89 12.40 -6.89
CA ILE A 617 -16.93 12.02 -7.85
C ILE A 617 -17.66 10.81 -7.29
N LEU A 618 -18.97 10.89 -7.12
CA LEU A 618 -19.83 9.76 -6.76
C LEU A 618 -20.55 9.28 -8.02
N ALA A 619 -20.29 8.05 -8.45
CA ALA A 619 -20.89 7.45 -9.63
C ALA A 619 -21.96 6.41 -9.28
N GLY A 620 -22.95 6.23 -10.16
CA GLY A 620 -23.99 5.21 -9.98
C GLY A 620 -25.23 5.41 -10.84
N TYR A 621 -26.28 4.62 -10.58
CA TYR A 621 -27.53 4.71 -11.34
C TYR A 621 -28.39 5.91 -10.92
N PRO A 622 -29.08 6.59 -11.85
CA PRO A 622 -29.90 7.76 -11.52
C PRO A 622 -30.96 7.49 -10.43
N GLY A 623 -31.57 6.31 -10.42
CA GLY A 623 -32.58 5.91 -9.43
C GLY A 623 -32.02 5.73 -8.01
N GLU A 624 -30.95 4.95 -7.88
CA GLU A 624 -30.36 4.62 -6.58
C GLU A 624 -29.56 5.79 -5.99
N MET A 625 -28.86 6.57 -6.83
CA MET A 625 -28.21 7.80 -6.38
C MET A 625 -29.24 8.84 -5.89
N LYS A 626 -30.42 8.92 -6.52
CA LYS A 626 -31.52 9.78 -6.05
C LYS A 626 -32.07 9.34 -4.70
N ARG A 627 -32.02 8.04 -4.36
CA ARG A 627 -32.33 7.53 -3.01
C ARG A 627 -31.23 7.94 -2.01
N LEU A 628 -29.96 7.67 -2.31
CA LEU A 628 -28.81 8.05 -1.47
C LEU A 628 -28.82 9.57 -1.11
N LEU A 629 -29.08 10.42 -2.11
CA LEU A 629 -29.17 11.88 -1.96
C LEU A 629 -30.38 12.35 -1.14
N SER A 630 -31.41 11.51 -0.97
CA SER A 630 -32.55 11.79 -0.10
C SER A 630 -32.27 11.46 1.37
N THR A 631 -31.37 10.51 1.64
CA THR A 631 -31.00 10.06 2.99
C THR A 631 -30.15 11.08 3.74
N ASN A 632 -29.35 11.91 3.05
CA ASN A 632 -28.50 12.94 3.68
C ASN A 632 -28.54 14.28 2.90
N PRO A 633 -29.23 15.32 3.43
CA PRO A 633 -29.26 16.66 2.81
C PRO A 633 -27.87 17.28 2.58
N GLY A 634 -26.86 16.91 3.39
CA GLY A 634 -25.48 17.36 3.25
C GLY A 634 -24.81 16.89 1.96
N LEU A 635 -25.15 15.70 1.45
CA LEU A 635 -24.69 15.24 0.13
C LEU A 635 -25.22 16.16 -0.97
N LYS A 636 -26.54 16.44 -0.97
CA LYS A 636 -27.18 17.28 -1.97
C LYS A 636 -26.62 18.71 -2.01
N SER A 637 -26.12 19.23 -0.88
CA SER A 637 -25.46 20.53 -0.82
C SER A 637 -24.00 20.51 -1.30
N ARG A 638 -23.24 19.43 -1.06
CA ARG A 638 -21.82 19.33 -1.48
C ARG A 638 -21.65 18.89 -2.93
N PHE A 639 -22.58 18.08 -3.43
CA PHE A 639 -22.58 17.52 -4.79
C PHE A 639 -23.67 18.20 -5.64
N ALA A 640 -23.62 19.53 -5.73
CA ALA A 640 -24.55 20.31 -6.54
C ALA A 640 -24.38 20.06 -8.05
N THR A 641 -23.17 19.67 -8.48
CA THR A 641 -22.85 19.35 -9.88
C THR A 641 -23.26 17.92 -10.21
N THR A 642 -24.14 17.75 -11.20
CA THR A 642 -24.55 16.44 -11.74
C THR A 642 -24.25 16.35 -13.23
N ILE A 643 -23.72 15.22 -13.67
CA ILE A 643 -23.46 14.90 -15.08
C ILE A 643 -24.16 13.59 -15.40
N ASP A 644 -25.11 13.64 -16.34
CA ASP A 644 -25.80 12.47 -16.86
C ASP A 644 -25.04 11.89 -18.07
N PHE A 645 -24.71 10.59 -17.97
CA PHE A 645 -24.07 9.78 -18.99
C PHE A 645 -25.14 8.92 -19.68
N PRO A 646 -25.61 9.32 -20.88
CA PRO A 646 -26.59 8.54 -21.63
C PRO A 646 -26.00 7.20 -22.09
N ASP A 647 -26.89 6.27 -22.43
CA ASP A 647 -26.52 5.05 -23.14
C ASP A 647 -26.05 5.37 -24.57
N TYR A 648 -25.16 4.55 -25.11
CA TYR A 648 -24.65 4.72 -26.48
C TYR A 648 -25.68 4.24 -27.52
N SER A 649 -25.83 4.99 -28.61
CA SER A 649 -26.56 4.50 -29.80
C SER A 649 -25.81 3.35 -30.49
N ALA A 650 -26.52 2.56 -31.30
CA ALA A 650 -25.92 1.48 -32.09
C ALA A 650 -24.71 1.96 -32.93
N SER A 651 -24.79 3.17 -33.48
CA SER A 651 -23.70 3.81 -34.23
C SER A 651 -22.46 4.12 -33.39
N GLU A 652 -22.63 4.44 -32.10
CA GLU A 652 -21.55 4.70 -31.15
C GLU A 652 -20.98 3.39 -30.60
N LEU A 653 -21.81 2.38 -30.34
CA LEU A 653 -21.37 1.01 -29.99
C LEU A 653 -20.48 0.42 -31.09
N MET A 654 -20.85 0.61 -32.36
CA MET A 654 -20.02 0.19 -33.51
C MET A 654 -18.70 0.97 -33.58
N GLN A 655 -18.71 2.30 -33.34
CA GLN A 655 -17.47 3.10 -33.29
C GLN A 655 -16.54 2.67 -32.14
N ILE A 656 -17.09 2.35 -30.97
CA ILE A 656 -16.36 1.80 -29.82
C ILE A 656 -15.73 0.44 -30.19
N THR A 657 -16.50 -0.42 -30.84
CA THR A 657 -16.05 -1.74 -31.32
C THR A 657 -14.86 -1.61 -32.27
N MET A 658 -14.98 -0.76 -33.29
CA MET A 658 -13.89 -0.48 -34.25
C MET A 658 -12.67 0.17 -33.58
N GLY A 659 -12.87 0.96 -32.52
CA GLY A 659 -11.80 1.49 -31.68
C GLY A 659 -11.00 0.40 -30.97
N MET A 660 -11.67 -0.49 -30.23
CA MET A 660 -11.03 -1.60 -29.50
C MET A 660 -10.28 -2.54 -30.46
N LEU A 661 -10.91 -2.94 -31.57
CA LEU A 661 -10.29 -3.79 -32.58
C LEU A 661 -9.01 -3.17 -33.16
N LYS A 662 -9.03 -1.85 -33.44
CA LYS A 662 -7.86 -1.12 -33.96
C LYS A 662 -6.70 -1.06 -32.96
N GLU A 663 -6.97 -0.92 -31.66
CA GLU A 663 -5.92 -0.97 -30.63
C GLU A 663 -5.25 -2.35 -30.57
N GLU A 664 -6.02 -3.42 -30.80
CA GLU A 664 -5.54 -4.81 -30.80
C GLU A 664 -5.05 -5.31 -32.18
N GLN A 665 -5.04 -4.45 -33.21
CA GLN A 665 -4.70 -4.79 -34.59
C GLN A 665 -5.60 -5.87 -35.23
N LEU A 666 -6.84 -5.99 -34.75
CA LEU A 666 -7.87 -6.86 -35.28
C LEU A 666 -8.77 -6.13 -36.31
N THR A 667 -9.46 -6.90 -37.14
CA THR A 667 -10.37 -6.46 -38.20
C THR A 667 -11.62 -7.35 -38.26
N LEU A 668 -12.68 -6.87 -38.91
CA LEU A 668 -13.93 -7.60 -39.11
C LEU A 668 -14.14 -7.95 -40.58
N SER A 669 -14.76 -9.10 -40.85
CA SER A 669 -15.36 -9.39 -42.16
C SER A 669 -16.50 -8.41 -42.45
N SER A 670 -16.87 -8.26 -43.73
CA SER A 670 -18.07 -7.51 -44.13
C SER A 670 -19.32 -7.99 -43.39
N ASP A 671 -19.40 -9.31 -43.21
CA ASP A 671 -20.60 -9.99 -42.78
C ASP A 671 -20.69 -9.93 -41.24
N ALA A 672 -19.55 -10.03 -40.54
CA ALA A 672 -19.43 -9.74 -39.11
C ALA A 672 -19.84 -8.30 -38.77
N HIS A 673 -19.51 -7.33 -39.65
CA HIS A 673 -19.91 -5.93 -39.47
C HIS A 673 -21.43 -5.73 -39.62
N VAL A 674 -22.08 -6.45 -40.54
CA VAL A 674 -23.56 -6.45 -40.68
C VAL A 674 -24.21 -7.11 -39.45
N VAL A 675 -23.71 -8.28 -39.03
CA VAL A 675 -24.20 -8.99 -37.83
C VAL A 675 -24.13 -8.10 -36.59
N LEU A 676 -22.96 -7.48 -36.33
CA LEU A 676 -22.79 -6.57 -35.19
C LEU A 676 -23.66 -5.32 -35.28
N SER A 677 -23.93 -4.79 -36.48
CA SER A 677 -24.84 -3.66 -36.66
C SER A 677 -26.26 -4.02 -36.19
N ASN A 678 -26.78 -5.17 -36.62
CA ASN A 678 -28.10 -5.67 -36.21
C ASN A 678 -28.16 -5.93 -34.69
N VAL A 679 -27.10 -6.50 -34.11
CA VAL A 679 -26.99 -6.72 -32.66
C VAL A 679 -27.02 -5.41 -31.88
N PHE A 680 -26.28 -4.39 -32.32
CA PHE A 680 -26.24 -3.09 -31.63
C PHE A 680 -27.54 -2.28 -31.75
N GLU A 681 -28.29 -2.40 -32.85
CA GLU A 681 -29.65 -1.83 -32.93
C GLU A 681 -30.61 -2.47 -31.91
N VAL A 682 -30.55 -3.80 -31.73
CA VAL A 682 -31.34 -4.50 -30.70
C VAL A 682 -30.88 -4.08 -29.29
N MET A 683 -29.58 -4.02 -29.02
CA MET A 683 -29.04 -3.60 -27.72
C MET A 683 -29.38 -2.14 -27.37
N ALA A 684 -29.42 -1.24 -28.35
CA ALA A 684 -29.80 0.16 -28.14
C ALA A 684 -31.32 0.35 -27.98
N GLY A 685 -32.14 -0.52 -28.59
CA GLY A 685 -33.60 -0.52 -28.44
C GLY A 685 -34.11 -1.12 -27.11
N VAL A 686 -33.31 -1.97 -26.45
CA VAL A 686 -33.67 -2.61 -25.18
C VAL A 686 -33.07 -1.82 -24.01
N HIS A 687 -33.89 -1.02 -23.33
CA HIS A 687 -33.50 -0.25 -22.14
C HIS A 687 -33.35 -1.11 -20.86
N ASP A 688 -32.65 -2.24 -20.97
CA ASP A 688 -32.30 -3.10 -19.83
C ASP A 688 -31.01 -2.61 -19.14
N ARG A 689 -30.94 -2.79 -17.82
CA ARG A 689 -30.00 -2.08 -16.93
C ARG A 689 -28.56 -2.55 -17.05
N GLU A 690 -28.33 -3.79 -17.48
CA GLU A 690 -27.00 -4.41 -17.44
C GLU A 690 -26.31 -4.50 -18.81
N ASN A 691 -27.05 -4.51 -19.92
CA ASN A 691 -26.56 -5.04 -21.21
C ASN A 691 -26.32 -4.03 -22.35
N GLY A 692 -26.71 -2.74 -22.24
CA GLY A 692 -26.74 -1.84 -23.40
C GLY A 692 -25.44 -1.17 -23.88
N ASN A 693 -24.30 -1.28 -23.18
CA ASN A 693 -23.20 -0.29 -23.30
C ASN A 693 -21.80 -0.90 -23.56
N GLY A 694 -20.76 -0.05 -23.57
CA GLY A 694 -19.36 -0.43 -23.86
C GLY A 694 -18.74 -1.55 -22.99
N ARG A 695 -19.32 -1.87 -21.82
CA ARG A 695 -18.96 -3.09 -21.07
C ARG A 695 -19.46 -4.36 -21.78
N ALA A 696 -20.69 -4.34 -22.31
CA ALA A 696 -21.24 -5.43 -23.11
C ALA A 696 -20.50 -5.58 -24.45
N VAL A 697 -20.13 -4.47 -25.12
CA VAL A 697 -19.27 -4.51 -26.32
C VAL A 697 -17.94 -5.23 -26.05
N ARG A 698 -17.26 -4.90 -24.94
CA ARG A 698 -16.05 -5.61 -24.52
C ARG A 698 -16.33 -7.09 -24.26
N ASN A 699 -17.38 -7.42 -23.51
CA ASN A 699 -17.74 -8.81 -23.21
C ASN A 699 -18.04 -9.62 -24.49
N LEU A 700 -18.67 -9.01 -25.50
CA LEU A 700 -18.95 -9.60 -26.81
C LEU A 700 -17.66 -9.87 -27.59
N LEU A 701 -16.74 -8.90 -27.66
CA LEU A 701 -15.43 -9.09 -28.28
C LEU A 701 -14.59 -10.15 -27.56
N GLU A 702 -14.60 -10.20 -26.22
CA GLU A 702 -13.91 -11.23 -25.42
C GLU A 702 -14.55 -12.64 -25.54
N ARG A 703 -15.77 -12.76 -26.06
CA ARG A 703 -16.34 -14.05 -26.49
C ARG A 703 -15.89 -14.36 -27.92
N ALA A 704 -16.06 -13.44 -28.86
CA ALA A 704 -15.71 -13.63 -30.26
C ALA A 704 -14.24 -13.99 -30.48
N LYS A 705 -13.30 -13.38 -29.73
CA LYS A 705 -11.86 -13.78 -29.75
C LYS A 705 -11.63 -15.23 -29.33
N ARG A 706 -12.46 -15.78 -28.44
CA ARG A 706 -12.37 -17.20 -28.01
C ARG A 706 -12.95 -18.12 -29.08
N SER A 707 -14.07 -17.79 -29.70
CA SER A 707 -14.60 -18.54 -30.85
C SER A 707 -13.63 -18.46 -32.05
N GLN A 708 -12.99 -17.30 -32.30
CA GLN A 708 -11.91 -17.14 -33.27
C GLN A 708 -10.71 -18.05 -32.94
N ALA A 709 -10.29 -18.14 -31.68
CA ALA A 709 -9.19 -19.01 -31.27
C ALA A 709 -9.52 -20.51 -31.47
N LEU A 710 -10.77 -20.92 -31.25
CA LEU A 710 -11.24 -22.28 -31.56
C LEU A 710 -11.25 -22.54 -33.08
N ARG A 711 -11.88 -21.64 -33.86
CA ARG A 711 -11.91 -21.70 -35.33
C ARG A 711 -10.50 -21.78 -35.93
N LEU A 712 -9.58 -20.94 -35.45
CA LEU A 712 -8.18 -20.95 -35.89
C LEU A 712 -7.44 -22.22 -35.45
N MET A 713 -7.75 -22.79 -34.27
CA MET A 713 -7.15 -24.06 -33.82
C MET A 713 -7.53 -25.23 -34.72
N GLU A 714 -8.77 -25.28 -35.20
CA GLU A 714 -9.29 -26.34 -36.09
C GLU A 714 -8.80 -26.23 -37.55
N MET A 715 -8.20 -25.10 -37.95
CA MET A 715 -7.61 -24.95 -39.28
C MET A 715 -6.29 -25.73 -39.44
N ASP A 716 -6.24 -26.58 -40.46
CA ASP A 716 -5.03 -27.29 -40.89
C ASP A 716 -3.98 -26.33 -41.48
N GLY A 717 -2.76 -26.37 -40.92
CA GLY A 717 -1.58 -25.68 -41.47
C GLY A 717 -1.15 -24.39 -40.75
N PRO A 718 -0.14 -23.69 -41.29
CA PRO A 718 0.36 -22.44 -40.70
C PRO A 718 -0.54 -21.25 -41.06
N ARG A 719 -1.06 -20.56 -40.06
CA ARG A 719 -1.95 -19.39 -40.22
C ARG A 719 -1.18 -18.15 -40.69
N THR A 720 -1.78 -17.39 -41.60
CA THR A 720 -1.30 -16.08 -42.08
C THR A 720 -1.55 -14.97 -41.07
N LYS A 721 -0.93 -13.79 -41.27
CA LYS A 721 -1.17 -12.63 -40.39
C LYS A 721 -2.62 -12.15 -40.52
N GLU A 722 -3.15 -12.23 -41.73
CA GLU A 722 -4.48 -11.81 -42.13
C GLU A 722 -5.55 -12.67 -41.43
N GLU A 723 -5.40 -14.00 -41.44
CA GLU A 723 -6.30 -14.91 -40.70
C GLU A 723 -6.25 -14.70 -39.19
N LEU A 724 -5.04 -14.51 -38.63
CA LEU A 724 -4.85 -14.23 -37.20
C LEU A 724 -5.45 -12.88 -36.75
N SER A 725 -5.73 -11.96 -37.68
CA SER A 725 -6.27 -10.63 -37.40
C SER A 725 -7.71 -10.42 -37.90
N LEU A 726 -8.37 -11.46 -38.43
CA LEU A 726 -9.73 -11.37 -38.96
C LEU A 726 -10.75 -12.11 -38.09
N LEU A 727 -11.68 -11.33 -37.51
CA LEU A 727 -12.91 -11.83 -36.91
C LEU A 727 -14.01 -11.96 -37.98
N THR A 728 -14.73 -13.06 -37.96
CA THR A 728 -15.81 -13.38 -38.91
C THR A 728 -17.16 -13.52 -38.20
N GLU A 729 -18.24 -13.47 -38.97
CA GLU A 729 -19.62 -13.67 -38.54
C GLU A 729 -19.83 -14.97 -37.75
N ALA A 730 -19.11 -16.04 -38.12
CA ALA A 730 -19.08 -17.29 -37.36
C ALA A 730 -18.57 -17.12 -35.90
N ASP A 731 -17.62 -16.22 -35.65
CA ASP A 731 -17.07 -15.97 -34.31
C ASP A 731 -18.09 -15.28 -33.38
N PHE A 732 -19.10 -14.61 -33.95
CA PHE A 732 -20.16 -13.94 -33.20
C PHE A 732 -21.43 -14.78 -33.05
N ALA A 733 -21.60 -15.87 -33.81
CA ALA A 733 -22.83 -16.65 -33.84
C ALA A 733 -23.23 -17.20 -32.45
N GLU A 734 -22.34 -17.98 -31.82
CA GLU A 734 -22.56 -18.54 -30.48
C GLU A 734 -22.82 -17.45 -29.43
N CYS A 735 -22.13 -16.30 -29.56
CA CYS A 735 -22.29 -15.17 -28.66
C CYS A 735 -23.71 -14.58 -28.69
N ILE A 736 -24.34 -14.58 -29.86
CA ILE A 736 -25.67 -14.00 -30.11
C ILE A 736 -26.76 -14.95 -29.66
N ASP A 737 -26.60 -16.26 -29.90
CA ASP A 737 -27.54 -17.27 -29.40
C ASP A 737 -27.53 -17.30 -27.86
N GLU A 738 -26.36 -17.29 -27.21
CA GLU A 738 -26.27 -17.16 -25.73
C GLU A 738 -26.98 -15.90 -25.20
N MET A 739 -26.88 -14.77 -25.91
CA MET A 739 -27.55 -13.51 -25.52
C MET A 739 -29.08 -13.55 -25.71
N CYS A 740 -29.61 -14.49 -26.50
CA CYS A 740 -31.05 -14.73 -26.64
C CYS A 740 -31.60 -15.71 -25.60
N GLU A 741 -30.75 -16.60 -25.06
CA GLU A 741 -31.18 -17.68 -24.15
C GLU A 741 -31.16 -17.34 -22.65
N GLN A 742 -30.53 -16.24 -22.22
CA GLN A 742 -30.45 -15.92 -20.78
C GLN A 742 -31.83 -15.58 -20.18
N PRO A 743 -32.31 -16.33 -19.16
CA PRO A 743 -33.49 -15.94 -18.40
C PRO A 743 -33.12 -14.80 -17.44
N ALA A 744 -33.99 -13.80 -17.32
CA ALA A 744 -33.84 -12.75 -16.31
C ALA A 744 -33.82 -13.39 -14.90
N ASN A 745 -32.76 -13.12 -14.12
CA ASN A 745 -32.54 -13.71 -12.80
C ASN A 745 -33.17 -12.87 -11.66
N ASP A 746 -34.11 -12.00 -12.05
CA ASP A 746 -34.71 -10.93 -11.28
C ASP A 746 -36.22 -10.97 -11.45
N GLY A 747 -36.98 -10.79 -10.36
CA GLY A 747 -38.43 -10.98 -10.31
C GLY A 747 -39.31 -9.94 -11.03
N SER A 748 -38.80 -9.30 -12.09
CA SER A 748 -39.57 -8.44 -12.99
C SER A 748 -40.31 -9.25 -14.07
N GLU A 749 -41.47 -8.77 -14.50
CA GLU A 749 -42.37 -9.51 -15.39
C GLU A 749 -41.77 -9.73 -16.79
N ALA A 750 -42.09 -10.88 -17.39
CA ALA A 750 -41.46 -11.36 -18.61
C ALA A 750 -41.91 -10.60 -19.88
N HIS A 751 -40.94 -10.20 -20.72
CA HIS A 751 -40.83 -10.56 -22.15
C HIS A 751 -39.73 -9.72 -22.84
N ALA A 752 -38.51 -10.25 -22.95
CA ALA A 752 -37.41 -9.61 -23.71
C ALA A 752 -37.34 -10.08 -25.18
N PHE A 753 -37.51 -11.40 -25.43
CA PHE A 753 -37.46 -12.01 -26.76
C PHE A 753 -38.81 -12.62 -27.19
N GLY A 754 -39.91 -11.90 -26.94
CA GLY A 754 -41.27 -12.35 -27.24
C GLY A 754 -41.67 -12.14 -28.71
N HIS A 755 -41.50 -13.17 -29.56
CA HIS A 755 -42.02 -13.27 -30.95
C HIS A 755 -41.62 -12.19 -31.98
N ALA A 756 -40.86 -11.15 -31.62
CA ALA A 756 -40.04 -10.44 -32.61
C ALA A 756 -38.99 -11.42 -33.19
N ALA A 757 -38.66 -11.26 -34.48
CA ALA A 757 -37.92 -12.28 -35.22
C ALA A 757 -36.53 -12.59 -34.62
N HIS A 758 -36.20 -13.89 -34.60
CA HIS A 758 -34.91 -14.44 -34.15
C HIS A 758 -33.75 -13.65 -34.77
N PRO A 759 -32.75 -13.14 -34.01
CA PRO A 759 -31.64 -12.38 -34.59
C PRO A 759 -30.87 -13.17 -35.67
N VAL A 760 -30.67 -14.48 -35.46
CA VAL A 760 -30.08 -15.41 -36.43
C VAL A 760 -30.95 -15.61 -37.69
N ALA A 761 -32.24 -15.28 -37.67
CA ALA A 761 -33.13 -15.25 -38.84
C ALA A 761 -33.29 -13.85 -39.47
N ILE A 762 -32.55 -12.86 -38.96
CA ILE A 762 -32.31 -11.54 -39.59
C ILE A 762 -30.87 -11.49 -40.14
N ALA A 763 -29.97 -12.31 -39.59
CA ALA A 763 -28.57 -12.45 -40.00
C ALA A 763 -28.30 -13.62 -41.00
N ARG A 764 -29.35 -14.37 -41.40
CA ARG A 764 -29.32 -15.42 -42.44
C ARG A 764 -30.32 -15.09 -43.55
#